data_AF-A0A1M7SVQ7-F1
#
_entry.id   AF-A0A1M7SVQ7-F1
#
_cell.length_a   1.000
_cell.length_b   1.000
_cell.length_c   1.000
_cell.angle_alpha   90.00
_cell.angle_beta   90.00
_cell.angle_gamma   90.00
#
_symmetry.space_group_name_H-M   'P 1'
#
loop_
_entity.id
_entity.type
_entity.pdbx_description
1 polymer ?
#
loop_
_entity_poly.entity_id
_entity_poly.type
_entity_poly.pdbx_seq_one_letter_code
_entity_poly.pdbx_strand_id
1 'polypeptide(L)'
;MSEARTPGRSKREVRLALVLNGGVSLAVWMGGVTHEIDLLRRASRVAAGASEADVGGVADHDRAGFDAWVDYCRRADVGEVVVDVIAGTSAGGLNGTLLATAVARGVPLDPPGGGPGPRLRRVWDERARLQEGHLLRRPGGQLLPSFLDGEYFQDAVRDEVRGTGGNGDRGSPVTLFVTATALGPANRPHVDSFGQAFDVADHRRLYRFRRSEADGVGYEPREAEADESWWPPATVDEFAGDRAETALVTAARASASFPLAFTPVREGPELAERRVLPAAAVESEGDRWLVDGGVLDNAPFQPVLDAVGRRPATGPVRRLLVYVVPSRGQASTGLDRAAPRRPEQGDGDDARYPDWKAILGAAVGFPREGDVRADMEYTVDLLARADGRQAGPEALLRAELAGRNGVAEGLVDQYRRARAVGGLFDVRAILAAANEGRGVVLAPASRVDLEQLLDQDLPWVPPPGTGLDTGPGGWAWGLGTAERVCRLLAGDLRDRVAEDEEVDAGAIPRVTTALTRVEAVRDAVSARLAEHAADAPPGDVECAEWARGHIDALRVPAALAHCVQQAARGYATALGGDLDPAAVVRAALAVEVASQAFTAYGPFRRTAPFRLLRLGPDVDSPFVDADADAVQRARGFGDSKLYGTRVMHFAAFGLAAWRAWDWTAGRLDAQVHLARALRPEDGGTPAWLTGWLTDVQTRTVEEELEQTPAAWAGRRQELCEVRSGDLVGGLYRTEAGRQLLRSVADAATRALPHRFALDQRGRLLNSLVARRPERRLPPLWAPIVRWGVRRRVVRELEGLGRASAGDRAESGQPPAGT
;
A
#
# COMPACT_ATOMS: atom_id res chain seq x y z
N MET A 1 -14.29 9.22 41.39
CA MET A 1 -14.92 7.89 41.23
C MET A 1 -14.77 7.52 39.76
N SER A 2 -13.85 6.60 39.45
CA SER A 2 -13.62 6.11 38.09
C SER A 2 -14.83 5.26 37.67
N GLU A 3 -15.58 5.68 36.64
CA GLU A 3 -16.56 4.81 35.99
C GLU A 3 -15.82 3.56 35.52
N ALA A 4 -16.19 2.39 36.04
CA ALA A 4 -15.65 1.12 35.58
C ALA A 4 -15.89 1.02 34.06
N ARG A 5 -14.80 1.05 33.27
CA ARG A 5 -14.85 0.95 31.80
C ARG A 5 -15.62 -0.33 31.44
N THR A 6 -16.74 -0.17 30.75
CA THR A 6 -17.49 -1.32 30.20
C THR A 6 -16.64 -1.93 29.09
N PRO A 7 -16.32 -3.24 29.13
CA PRO A 7 -15.50 -3.88 28.09
C PRO A 7 -16.08 -3.68 26.70
N GLY A 8 -15.27 -3.21 25.75
CA GLY A 8 -15.67 -2.93 24.37
C GLY A 8 -16.09 -1.48 24.10
N ARG A 9 -16.13 -0.61 25.12
CA ARG A 9 -16.31 0.85 24.96
C ARG A 9 -15.02 1.65 25.04
N SER A 10 -13.88 0.99 24.80
CA SER A 10 -12.59 1.68 24.74
C SER A 10 -12.66 2.88 23.79
N LYS A 11 -12.30 4.06 24.29
CA LYS A 11 -12.20 5.29 23.49
C LYS A 11 -10.95 5.29 22.60
N ARG A 12 -10.08 4.26 22.69
CA ARG A 12 -8.85 4.15 21.92
C ARG A 12 -9.12 3.50 20.57
N GLU A 13 -9.19 4.31 19.53
CA GLU A 13 -9.38 3.87 18.15
C GLU A 13 -8.13 3.13 17.64
N VAL A 14 -8.32 2.10 16.81
CA VAL A 14 -7.24 1.38 16.13
C VAL A 14 -7.28 1.70 14.64
N ARG A 15 -6.28 2.43 14.13
CA ARG A 15 -6.17 2.77 12.71
C ARG A 15 -5.27 1.78 11.98
N LEU A 16 -5.80 1.15 10.94
CA LEU A 16 -5.10 0.23 10.05
C LEU A 16 -4.68 0.98 8.78
N ALA A 17 -3.38 0.97 8.52
CA ALA A 17 -2.79 1.34 7.24
C ALA A 17 -2.36 0.06 6.52
N LEU A 18 -2.92 -0.21 5.34
CA LEU A 18 -2.71 -1.46 4.62
C LEU A 18 -1.73 -1.28 3.46
N VAL A 19 -0.77 -2.19 3.32
CA VAL A 19 0.06 -2.36 2.12
C VAL A 19 -0.21 -3.76 1.58
N LEU A 20 -0.88 -3.86 0.43
CA LEU A 20 -1.24 -5.12 -0.21
C LEU A 20 -0.28 -5.39 -1.39
N ASN A 21 0.53 -6.43 -1.25
CA ASN A 21 1.47 -6.85 -2.28
C ASN A 21 0.75 -7.37 -3.54
N GLY A 22 1.43 -7.41 -4.68
CA GLY A 22 0.98 -8.10 -5.87
C GLY A 22 1.10 -9.63 -5.82
N GLY A 23 0.42 -10.30 -6.76
CA GLY A 23 0.44 -11.75 -6.87
C GLY A 23 -0.78 -12.29 -7.60
N VAL A 24 -0.68 -12.49 -8.91
CA VAL A 24 -1.70 -12.98 -9.86
C VAL A 24 -2.92 -13.67 -9.21
N SER A 25 -2.88 -14.98 -8.97
CA SER A 25 -4.02 -15.70 -8.37
C SER A 25 -4.06 -15.67 -6.84
N LEU A 26 -3.05 -15.05 -6.21
CA LEU A 26 -3.05 -14.71 -4.78
C LEU A 26 -4.08 -13.63 -4.45
N ALA A 27 -4.66 -12.99 -5.48
CA ALA A 27 -5.84 -12.15 -5.36
C ALA A 27 -6.99 -12.84 -4.61
N VAL A 28 -7.12 -14.17 -4.73
CA VAL A 28 -8.15 -14.95 -4.04
C VAL A 28 -7.88 -15.03 -2.53
N TRP A 29 -6.65 -15.33 -2.13
CA TRP A 29 -6.23 -15.33 -0.73
C TRP A 29 -6.33 -13.93 -0.12
N MET A 30 -5.85 -12.90 -0.84
CA MET A 30 -6.00 -11.50 -0.42
C MET A 30 -7.46 -11.09 -0.29
N GLY A 31 -8.34 -11.61 -1.15
CA GLY A 31 -9.78 -11.40 -1.04
C GLY A 31 -10.32 -11.86 0.31
N GLY A 32 -9.94 -13.06 0.74
CA GLY A 32 -10.28 -13.59 2.07
C GLY A 32 -9.73 -12.73 3.21
N VAL A 33 -8.49 -12.25 3.08
CA VAL A 33 -7.89 -11.31 4.05
C VAL A 33 -8.67 -10.00 4.14
N THR A 34 -8.98 -9.36 3.00
CA THR A 34 -9.71 -8.09 2.98
C THR A 34 -11.15 -8.23 3.47
N HIS A 35 -11.78 -9.39 3.23
CA HIS A 35 -13.10 -9.73 3.76
C HIS A 35 -13.08 -9.79 5.29
N GLU A 36 -12.07 -10.44 5.87
CA GLU A 36 -11.94 -10.54 7.32
C GLU A 36 -11.64 -9.17 7.98
N ILE A 37 -10.85 -8.32 7.32
CA ILE A 37 -10.62 -6.94 7.75
C ILE A 37 -11.92 -6.12 7.72
N ASP A 38 -12.77 -6.32 6.70
CA ASP A 38 -14.08 -5.68 6.60
C ASP A 38 -15.06 -6.17 7.69
N LEU A 39 -15.04 -7.46 8.02
CA LEU A 39 -15.82 -8.01 9.13
C LEU A 39 -15.37 -7.41 10.46
N LEU A 40 -14.07 -7.43 10.74
CA LEU A 40 -13.49 -6.87 11.98
C LEU A 40 -13.82 -5.38 12.14
N ARG A 41 -13.61 -4.55 11.11
CA ARG A 41 -13.88 -3.10 11.22
C ARG A 41 -15.33 -2.85 11.61
N ARG A 42 -16.28 -3.58 11.00
CA ARG A 42 -17.71 -3.42 11.28
C ARG A 42 -18.10 -4.01 12.63
N ALA A 43 -17.56 -5.17 12.99
CA ALA A 43 -17.78 -5.81 14.28
C ALA A 43 -17.28 -4.95 15.45
N SER A 44 -16.14 -4.27 15.29
CA SER A 44 -15.60 -3.36 16.30
C SER A 44 -16.53 -2.17 16.59
N ARG A 45 -17.22 -1.63 15.57
CA ARG A 45 -18.22 -0.56 15.73
C ARG A 45 -19.44 -1.04 16.52
N VAL A 46 -19.91 -2.26 16.24
CA VAL A 46 -21.01 -2.88 16.99
C VAL A 46 -20.58 -3.18 18.44
N ALA A 47 -19.33 -3.61 18.65
CA ALA A 47 -18.77 -3.77 20.00
C ALA A 47 -18.72 -2.44 20.77
N ALA A 48 -18.42 -1.34 20.08
CA ALA A 48 -18.44 0.03 20.61
C ALA A 48 -19.83 0.63 20.83
N GLY A 49 -20.90 -0.04 20.37
CA GLY A 49 -22.29 0.34 20.64
C GLY A 49 -23.11 0.82 19.44
N ALA A 50 -22.56 0.78 18.21
CA ALA A 50 -23.34 1.02 17.00
C ALA A 50 -24.36 -0.10 16.77
N SER A 51 -25.48 0.20 16.10
CA SER A 51 -26.43 -0.83 15.68
C SER A 51 -25.92 -1.59 14.45
N GLU A 52 -26.41 -2.81 14.21
CA GLU A 52 -26.09 -3.54 12.97
C GLU A 52 -26.53 -2.79 11.71
N ALA A 53 -27.61 -2.00 11.81
CA ALA A 53 -28.07 -1.17 10.71
C ALA A 53 -27.03 -0.10 10.34
N ASP A 54 -26.30 0.45 11.32
CA ASP A 54 -25.28 1.51 11.11
C ASP A 54 -24.05 1.00 10.36
N VAL A 55 -23.78 -0.31 10.44
CA VAL A 55 -22.66 -0.96 9.73
C VAL A 55 -23.09 -1.65 8.45
N GLY A 56 -24.34 -1.44 8.00
CA GLY A 56 -24.87 -1.97 6.74
C GLY A 56 -25.36 -3.42 6.81
N GLY A 57 -25.58 -3.96 8.01
CA GLY A 57 -26.01 -5.34 8.25
C GLY A 57 -24.90 -6.36 8.07
N VAL A 58 -25.26 -7.64 8.23
CA VAL A 58 -24.36 -8.79 8.10
C VAL A 58 -25.09 -9.89 7.36
N ALA A 59 -24.44 -10.49 6.36
CA ALA A 59 -24.99 -11.62 5.64
C ALA A 59 -25.04 -12.88 6.51
N ASP A 60 -25.99 -13.78 6.23
CA ASP A 60 -26.21 -14.99 7.05
C ASP A 60 -24.95 -15.88 7.12
N HIS A 61 -24.24 -16.03 6.00
CA HIS A 61 -23.01 -16.84 5.92
C HIS A 61 -21.79 -16.20 6.62
N ASP A 62 -21.86 -14.91 6.99
CA ASP A 62 -20.81 -14.21 7.72
C ASP A 62 -21.15 -14.04 9.21
N ARG A 63 -22.37 -14.42 9.61
CA ARG A 63 -22.92 -14.15 10.95
C ARG A 63 -22.02 -14.69 12.05
N ALA A 64 -21.60 -15.95 11.95
CA ALA A 64 -20.79 -16.59 12.98
C ALA A 64 -19.42 -15.94 13.14
N GLY A 65 -18.75 -15.59 12.03
CA GLY A 65 -17.47 -14.88 12.04
C GLY A 65 -17.60 -13.45 12.58
N PHE A 66 -18.66 -12.74 12.18
CA PHE A 66 -18.95 -11.39 12.66
C PHE A 66 -19.20 -11.37 14.18
N ASP A 67 -20.07 -12.26 14.68
CA ASP A 67 -20.40 -12.34 16.11
C ASP A 67 -19.16 -12.73 16.93
N ALA A 68 -18.29 -13.58 16.39
CA ALA A 68 -17.01 -13.92 17.01
C ALA A 68 -16.10 -12.68 17.13
N TRP A 69 -16.02 -11.81 16.11
CA TRP A 69 -15.26 -10.56 16.20
C TRP A 69 -15.88 -9.55 17.17
N VAL A 70 -17.21 -9.49 17.26
CA VAL A 70 -17.89 -8.64 18.25
C VAL A 70 -17.51 -9.10 19.67
N ASP A 71 -17.58 -10.40 19.94
CA ASP A 71 -17.14 -11.00 21.22
C ASP A 71 -15.65 -10.74 21.48
N TYR A 72 -14.79 -10.91 20.48
CA TYR A 72 -13.36 -10.62 20.57
C TYR A 72 -13.10 -9.18 21.01
N CYS A 73 -13.72 -8.21 20.30
CA CYS A 73 -13.51 -6.79 20.58
C CYS A 73 -13.96 -6.42 21.98
N ARG A 74 -15.06 -7.00 22.47
CA ARG A 74 -15.53 -6.80 23.86
C ARG A 74 -14.57 -7.39 24.88
N ARG A 75 -14.08 -8.62 24.68
CA ARG A 75 -13.17 -9.31 25.62
C ARG A 75 -11.78 -8.68 25.66
N ALA A 76 -11.28 -8.21 24.52
CA ALA A 76 -9.96 -7.60 24.39
C ALA A 76 -9.99 -6.06 24.59
N ASP A 77 -11.16 -5.48 24.88
CA ASP A 77 -11.39 -4.03 25.00
C ASP A 77 -10.83 -3.22 23.80
N VAL A 78 -11.09 -3.73 22.60
CA VAL A 78 -10.67 -3.11 21.35
C VAL A 78 -11.69 -2.03 21.00
N GLY A 79 -11.21 -0.78 20.85
CA GLY A 79 -12.03 0.32 20.34
C GLY A 79 -12.34 0.16 18.86
N GLU A 80 -12.93 1.20 18.25
CA GLU A 80 -13.26 1.16 16.81
C GLU A 80 -12.00 0.91 15.95
N VAL A 81 -12.10 -0.06 15.05
CA VAL A 81 -11.06 -0.39 14.08
C VAL A 81 -11.39 0.34 12.78
N VAL A 82 -10.54 1.27 12.37
CA VAL A 82 -10.70 2.08 11.16
C VAL A 82 -9.64 1.71 10.14
N VAL A 83 -10.04 1.43 8.90
CA VAL A 83 -9.11 1.27 7.78
C VAL A 83 -9.02 2.60 7.05
N ASP A 84 -7.88 3.27 7.16
CA ASP A 84 -7.80 4.69 6.88
C ASP A 84 -6.84 4.98 5.70
N VAL A 85 -5.78 4.18 5.54
CA VAL A 85 -4.89 4.21 4.37
C VAL A 85 -4.77 2.82 3.77
N ILE A 86 -4.86 2.72 2.45
CA ILE A 86 -4.69 1.47 1.69
C ILE A 86 -3.77 1.75 0.52
N ALA A 87 -2.74 0.94 0.32
CA ALA A 87 -1.99 0.93 -0.92
C ALA A 87 -1.89 -0.49 -1.47
N GLY A 88 -2.02 -0.63 -2.78
CA GLY A 88 -2.04 -1.94 -3.41
C GLY A 88 -1.40 -1.96 -4.80
N THR A 89 -0.75 -3.08 -5.08
CA THR A 89 -0.17 -3.41 -6.39
C THR A 89 -0.80 -4.68 -6.95
N SER A 90 -1.08 -4.72 -8.26
CA SER A 90 -1.56 -5.93 -8.93
C SER A 90 -2.83 -6.49 -8.27
N ALA A 91 -2.82 -7.76 -7.89
CA ALA A 91 -3.84 -8.41 -7.08
C ALA A 91 -4.19 -7.64 -5.78
N GLY A 92 -3.21 -7.04 -5.12
CA GLY A 92 -3.41 -6.18 -3.95
C GLY A 92 -4.06 -4.85 -4.31
N GLY A 93 -3.74 -4.29 -5.49
CA GLY A 93 -4.37 -3.08 -6.03
C GLY A 93 -5.86 -3.27 -6.29
N LEU A 94 -6.25 -4.44 -6.82
CA LEU A 94 -7.65 -4.82 -7.03
C LEU A 94 -8.41 -4.97 -5.70
N ASN A 95 -7.92 -5.81 -4.78
CA ASN A 95 -8.58 -6.01 -3.48
C ASN A 95 -8.60 -4.72 -2.64
N GLY A 96 -7.52 -3.94 -2.68
CA GLY A 96 -7.43 -2.63 -2.05
C GLY A 96 -8.45 -1.63 -2.62
N THR A 97 -8.67 -1.64 -3.94
CA THR A 97 -9.70 -0.80 -4.59
C THR A 97 -11.10 -1.14 -4.11
N LEU A 98 -11.43 -2.44 -4.03
CA LEU A 98 -12.74 -2.90 -3.57
C LEU A 98 -12.98 -2.56 -2.09
N LEU A 99 -12.00 -2.83 -1.22
CA LEU A 99 -12.07 -2.49 0.20
C LEU A 99 -12.17 -0.98 0.42
N ALA A 100 -11.33 -0.18 -0.24
CA ALA A 100 -11.39 1.28 -0.15
C ALA A 100 -12.75 1.82 -0.60
N THR A 101 -13.32 1.27 -1.68
CA THR A 101 -14.65 1.67 -2.16
C THR A 101 -15.72 1.34 -1.12
N ALA A 102 -15.69 0.15 -0.50
CA ALA A 102 -16.64 -0.23 0.54
C ALA A 102 -16.53 0.67 1.78
N VAL A 103 -15.30 0.97 2.24
CA VAL A 103 -15.03 1.90 3.35
C VAL A 103 -15.52 3.30 3.02
N ALA A 104 -15.14 3.84 1.86
CA ALA A 104 -15.51 5.18 1.42
C ALA A 104 -17.02 5.34 1.28
N ARG A 105 -17.74 4.30 0.87
CA ARG A 105 -19.18 4.36 0.65
C ARG A 105 -20.03 3.91 1.84
N GLY A 106 -19.39 3.49 2.93
CA GLY A 106 -20.06 3.14 4.17
C GLY A 106 -20.88 1.85 4.08
N VAL A 107 -20.45 0.93 3.24
CA VAL A 107 -21.15 -0.34 2.97
C VAL A 107 -20.25 -1.53 3.31
N PRO A 108 -20.83 -2.71 3.62
CA PRO A 108 -20.06 -3.94 3.69
C PRO A 108 -19.43 -4.28 2.33
N LEU A 109 -18.23 -4.87 2.35
CA LEU A 109 -17.64 -5.48 1.14
C LEU A 109 -18.56 -6.57 0.57
N ASP A 110 -19.33 -7.20 1.46
CA ASP A 110 -20.34 -8.19 1.15
C ASP A 110 -21.70 -7.82 1.78
N PRO A 111 -22.56 -7.09 1.04
CA PRO A 111 -23.85 -6.66 1.58
C PRO A 111 -24.84 -7.83 1.73
N PRO A 112 -25.70 -7.80 2.76
CA PRO A 112 -26.73 -8.82 2.95
C PRO A 112 -27.72 -8.87 1.78
N GLY A 113 -28.31 -10.04 1.53
CA GLY A 113 -29.26 -10.26 0.43
C GLY A 113 -28.62 -10.54 -0.94
N GLY A 114 -27.29 -10.69 -0.98
CA GLY A 114 -26.56 -10.90 -2.23
C GLY A 114 -26.67 -12.31 -2.83
N GLY A 115 -27.04 -13.35 -2.07
CA GLY A 115 -27.04 -14.76 -2.50
C GLY A 115 -26.45 -15.70 -1.42
N PRO A 116 -26.19 -17.00 -1.73
CA PRO A 116 -25.85 -18.03 -0.73
C PRO A 116 -24.40 -17.99 -0.21
N GLY A 117 -23.62 -16.94 -0.49
CA GLY A 117 -22.23 -16.83 -0.05
C GLY A 117 -21.59 -15.49 -0.43
N PRO A 118 -20.34 -15.23 0.04
CA PRO A 118 -19.75 -13.91 -0.08
C PRO A 118 -19.67 -13.42 -1.51
N ARG A 119 -20.09 -12.19 -1.76
CA ARG A 119 -20.08 -11.57 -3.08
C ARG A 119 -18.69 -11.58 -3.70
N LEU A 120 -17.67 -11.17 -2.94
CA LEU A 120 -16.28 -11.22 -3.43
C LEU A 120 -15.82 -12.66 -3.69
N ARG A 121 -16.23 -13.63 -2.86
CA ARG A 121 -16.00 -15.06 -3.11
C ARG A 121 -16.63 -15.53 -4.42
N ARG A 122 -17.84 -15.07 -4.74
CA ARG A 122 -18.52 -15.38 -6.01
C ARG A 122 -17.88 -14.70 -7.21
N VAL A 123 -17.35 -13.48 -7.06
CA VAL A 123 -16.53 -12.85 -8.11
C VAL A 123 -15.32 -13.72 -8.42
N TRP A 124 -14.61 -14.18 -7.39
CA TRP A 124 -13.49 -15.10 -7.58
C TRP A 124 -13.96 -16.43 -8.17
N ASP A 125 -15.07 -16.97 -7.70
CA ASP A 125 -15.53 -18.26 -8.19
C ASP A 125 -16.04 -18.23 -9.62
N GLU A 126 -16.90 -17.27 -9.97
CA GLU A 126 -17.62 -17.20 -11.23
C GLU A 126 -16.85 -16.44 -12.29
N ARG A 127 -16.26 -15.28 -11.92
CA ARG A 127 -15.65 -14.35 -12.88
C ARG A 127 -14.16 -14.62 -13.08
N ALA A 128 -13.44 -15.11 -12.07
CA ALA A 128 -12.00 -15.40 -12.19
C ALA A 128 -11.67 -16.81 -12.74
N ARG A 129 -12.58 -17.41 -13.52
CA ARG A 129 -12.37 -18.73 -14.14
C ARG A 129 -11.49 -18.64 -15.37
N LEU A 130 -10.44 -19.48 -15.47
CA LEU A 130 -9.68 -19.70 -16.70
C LEU A 130 -10.47 -20.52 -17.73
N GLN A 131 -11.64 -20.01 -18.13
CA GLN A 131 -12.54 -20.63 -19.09
C GLN A 131 -12.82 -19.67 -20.25
N GLU A 132 -13.06 -20.20 -21.45
CA GLU A 132 -13.41 -19.38 -22.61
C GLU A 132 -14.71 -18.60 -22.38
N GLY A 133 -14.69 -17.30 -22.68
CA GLY A 133 -15.81 -16.38 -22.42
C GLY A 133 -15.88 -15.83 -21.00
N HIS A 134 -14.90 -16.15 -20.17
CA HIS A 134 -14.62 -15.50 -18.88
C HIS A 134 -13.23 -14.88 -18.96
N LEU A 135 -12.27 -15.30 -18.12
CA LEU A 135 -10.89 -14.79 -18.22
C LEU A 135 -10.17 -15.24 -19.49
N LEU A 136 -10.54 -16.35 -20.14
CA LEU A 136 -9.94 -16.69 -21.45
C LEU A 136 -10.80 -16.13 -22.58
N ARG A 137 -10.16 -15.42 -23.52
CA ARG A 137 -10.85 -14.88 -24.71
C ARG A 137 -11.44 -16.01 -25.55
N ARG A 138 -12.66 -15.80 -26.09
CA ARG A 138 -13.31 -16.74 -27.02
C ARG A 138 -12.54 -16.82 -28.35
N PRO A 139 -12.62 -17.95 -29.08
CA PRO A 139 -12.04 -18.07 -30.42
C PRO A 139 -12.78 -17.17 -31.45
N GLY A 140 -12.36 -15.92 -31.61
CA GLY A 140 -12.62 -15.13 -32.81
C GLY A 140 -11.47 -15.34 -33.79
N GLY A 141 -11.71 -15.50 -35.09
CA GLY A 141 -10.73 -15.92 -36.11
C GLY A 141 -9.48 -15.02 -36.34
N GLN A 142 -9.20 -14.07 -35.44
CA GLN A 142 -8.03 -13.21 -35.45
C GLN A 142 -7.15 -13.44 -34.21
N LEU A 143 -5.96 -12.89 -34.27
CA LEU A 143 -4.94 -13.07 -33.23
C LEU A 143 -5.22 -12.23 -32.03
N LEU A 144 -4.97 -12.84 -30.88
CA LEU A 144 -5.21 -12.18 -29.61
C LEU A 144 -3.88 -11.59 -29.10
N PRO A 145 -3.84 -10.29 -28.79
CA PRO A 145 -2.64 -9.64 -28.24
C PRO A 145 -2.25 -10.14 -26.84
N SER A 146 -3.16 -10.83 -26.15
CA SER A 146 -2.98 -11.47 -24.85
C SER A 146 -3.83 -12.74 -24.75
N PHE A 147 -3.51 -13.65 -23.84
CA PHE A 147 -4.32 -14.88 -23.67
C PHE A 147 -5.52 -14.69 -22.72
N LEU A 148 -5.45 -13.74 -21.77
CA LEU A 148 -6.59 -13.37 -20.93
C LEU A 148 -7.40 -12.23 -21.53
N ASP A 149 -8.68 -12.20 -21.20
CA ASP A 149 -9.65 -11.18 -21.62
C ASP A 149 -9.63 -9.98 -20.67
N GLY A 150 -8.89 -8.95 -21.08
CA GLY A 150 -8.80 -7.70 -20.35
C GLY A 150 -10.08 -6.86 -20.37
N GLU A 151 -10.94 -7.01 -21.37
CA GLU A 151 -12.20 -6.24 -21.47
C GLU A 151 -13.22 -6.83 -20.49
N TYR A 152 -13.37 -8.16 -20.53
CA TYR A 152 -14.17 -8.89 -19.53
C TYR A 152 -13.73 -8.57 -18.10
N PHE A 153 -12.42 -8.58 -17.83
CA PHE A 153 -11.92 -8.24 -16.50
C PHE A 153 -12.27 -6.80 -16.09
N GLN A 154 -12.15 -5.84 -17.00
CA GLN A 154 -12.52 -4.45 -16.72
C GLN A 154 -14.01 -4.30 -16.42
N ASP A 155 -14.87 -4.97 -17.19
CA ASP A 155 -16.32 -4.93 -16.98
C ASP A 155 -16.71 -5.62 -15.66
N ALA A 156 -16.06 -6.73 -15.31
CA ALA A 156 -16.25 -7.39 -14.02
C ALA A 156 -15.90 -6.46 -12.84
N VAL A 157 -14.77 -5.73 -12.92
CA VAL A 157 -14.40 -4.74 -11.89
C VAL A 157 -15.42 -3.60 -11.85
N ARG A 158 -15.87 -3.10 -12.99
CA ARG A 158 -16.89 -2.05 -13.07
C ARG A 158 -18.18 -2.46 -12.39
N ASP A 159 -18.67 -3.67 -12.67
CA ASP A 159 -19.86 -4.22 -12.03
C ASP A 159 -19.71 -4.31 -10.51
N GLU A 160 -18.53 -4.71 -10.01
CA GLU A 160 -18.30 -4.77 -8.57
C GLU A 160 -18.27 -3.39 -7.93
N VAL A 161 -17.54 -2.44 -8.51
CA VAL A 161 -17.48 -1.06 -8.03
C VAL A 161 -18.87 -0.41 -8.08
N ARG A 162 -19.65 -0.60 -9.15
CA ARG A 162 -21.03 -0.11 -9.25
C ARG A 162 -21.95 -0.74 -8.23
N GLY A 163 -21.94 -2.07 -8.16
CA GLY A 163 -22.85 -2.80 -7.29
C GLY A 163 -22.50 -2.62 -5.81
N THR A 164 -21.33 -2.07 -5.47
CA THR A 164 -21.00 -1.65 -4.09
C THR A 164 -21.96 -0.53 -3.61
N GLY A 165 -22.81 0.03 -4.47
CA GLY A 165 -23.84 1.00 -4.07
C GLY A 165 -23.23 2.24 -3.45
N GLY A 166 -24.03 3.06 -2.76
CA GLY A 166 -23.52 4.20 -2.00
C GLY A 166 -24.51 4.58 -0.91
N ASN A 167 -24.02 4.74 0.32
CA ASN A 167 -24.78 5.34 1.41
C ASN A 167 -24.01 6.58 1.89
N GLY A 168 -24.26 7.71 1.22
CA GLY A 168 -23.44 8.93 1.27
C GLY A 168 -23.13 9.43 2.69
N ASP A 169 -24.03 9.19 3.64
CA ASP A 169 -23.92 9.63 5.03
C ASP A 169 -23.13 8.68 5.95
N ARG A 170 -22.80 7.46 5.49
CA ARG A 170 -22.14 6.42 6.32
C ARG A 170 -20.68 6.15 5.96
N GLY A 171 -20.17 6.80 4.92
CA GLY A 171 -18.82 6.57 4.40
C GLY A 171 -17.71 7.12 5.29
N SER A 172 -16.68 6.33 5.54
CA SER A 172 -15.52 6.73 6.36
C SER A 172 -14.38 7.30 5.49
N PRO A 173 -13.54 8.21 6.04
CA PRO A 173 -12.41 8.75 5.32
C PRO A 173 -11.36 7.67 5.02
N VAL A 174 -10.94 7.58 3.76
CA VAL A 174 -9.96 6.61 3.31
C VAL A 174 -9.11 7.18 2.19
N THR A 175 -7.83 6.81 2.17
CA THR A 175 -6.93 7.11 1.05
C THR A 175 -6.47 5.81 0.43
N LEU A 176 -6.74 5.64 -0.85
CA LEU A 176 -6.30 4.51 -1.66
C LEU A 176 -5.15 4.95 -2.56
N PHE A 177 -4.06 4.18 -2.57
CA PHE A 177 -2.99 4.28 -3.54
C PHE A 177 -2.95 3.03 -4.43
N VAL A 178 -2.83 3.23 -5.74
CA VAL A 178 -2.73 2.14 -6.72
C VAL A 178 -1.54 2.38 -7.62
N THR A 179 -0.68 1.37 -7.76
CA THR A 179 0.52 1.44 -8.61
C THR A 179 0.26 0.88 -10.00
N ALA A 180 0.88 1.47 -11.04
CA ALA A 180 0.98 0.91 -12.38
C ALA A 180 2.35 1.23 -13.01
N THR A 181 2.64 0.61 -14.15
CA THR A 181 3.86 0.88 -14.93
C THR A 181 3.50 1.43 -16.31
N ALA A 182 4.00 2.62 -16.66
CA ALA A 182 3.77 3.23 -17.96
C ALA A 182 4.73 2.71 -19.04
N LEU A 183 4.18 2.39 -20.22
CA LEU A 183 4.93 2.05 -21.41
C LEU A 183 5.26 3.29 -22.24
N GLY A 184 6.38 3.23 -22.97
CA GLY A 184 6.88 4.33 -23.81
C GLY A 184 7.92 5.19 -23.10
N PRO A 185 8.43 6.26 -23.74
CA PRO A 185 9.50 7.09 -23.20
C PRO A 185 9.07 7.74 -21.89
N ALA A 186 9.78 7.48 -20.80
CA ALA A 186 9.49 8.03 -19.48
C ALA A 186 10.78 8.55 -18.84
N ASN A 187 11.57 9.28 -19.61
CA ASN A 187 12.82 9.86 -19.12
C ASN A 187 12.50 11.03 -18.20
N ARG A 188 13.07 10.98 -17.01
CA ARG A 188 13.13 12.09 -16.08
C ARG A 188 14.52 12.72 -16.20
N PRO A 189 14.63 14.01 -16.51
CA PRO A 189 15.91 14.67 -16.51
C PRO A 189 16.44 14.73 -15.07
N HIS A 190 17.74 14.59 -14.93
CA HIS A 190 18.51 14.82 -13.71
C HIS A 190 19.73 15.67 -14.06
N VAL A 191 20.22 16.41 -13.08
CA VAL A 191 21.49 17.15 -13.21
C VAL A 191 22.37 16.70 -12.06
N ASP A 192 23.56 16.19 -12.37
CA ASP A 192 24.51 15.82 -11.34
C ASP A 192 25.06 17.05 -10.61
N SER A 193 25.78 16.83 -9.51
CA SER A 193 26.35 17.94 -8.77
C SER A 193 27.29 18.79 -9.62
N PHE A 194 27.88 18.30 -10.71
CA PHE A 194 28.81 19.00 -11.59
C PHE A 194 28.13 19.72 -12.77
N GLY A 195 26.79 19.75 -12.81
CA GLY A 195 26.03 20.41 -13.87
C GLY A 195 25.83 19.54 -15.12
N GLN A 196 26.26 18.29 -15.11
CA GLN A 196 26.05 17.36 -16.21
C GLN A 196 24.60 16.85 -16.17
N ALA A 197 23.83 17.16 -17.20
CA ALA A 197 22.50 16.60 -17.38
C ALA A 197 22.56 15.13 -17.81
N PHE A 198 21.67 14.31 -17.26
CA PHE A 198 21.46 12.91 -17.65
C PHE A 198 20.00 12.51 -17.44
N ASP A 199 19.52 11.55 -18.22
CA ASP A 199 18.15 11.06 -18.10
C ASP A 199 18.10 9.76 -17.28
N VAL A 200 17.12 9.67 -16.40
CA VAL A 200 16.76 8.44 -15.68
C VAL A 200 15.37 8.03 -16.11
N ALA A 201 15.22 6.83 -16.65
CA ALA A 201 13.90 6.29 -16.99
C ALA A 201 13.09 6.02 -15.71
N ASP A 202 11.96 6.69 -15.54
CA ASP A 202 11.00 6.47 -14.45
C ASP A 202 9.61 6.18 -15.01
N HIS A 203 9.35 4.88 -15.17
CA HIS A 203 8.08 4.36 -15.68
C HIS A 203 7.04 4.16 -14.59
N ARG A 204 7.34 4.46 -13.32
CA ARG A 204 6.41 4.24 -12.21
C ARG A 204 5.22 5.19 -12.34
N ARG A 205 4.04 4.67 -12.01
CA ARG A 205 2.81 5.43 -11.90
C ARG A 205 2.17 5.14 -10.55
N LEU A 206 1.87 6.20 -9.81
CA LEU A 206 1.16 6.11 -8.54
C LEU A 206 -0.09 6.97 -8.62
N TYR A 207 -1.25 6.35 -8.41
CA TYR A 207 -2.55 7.02 -8.39
C TYR A 207 -3.08 7.08 -6.97
N ARG A 208 -3.82 8.14 -6.64
CA ARG A 208 -4.41 8.33 -5.32
C ARG A 208 -5.89 8.70 -5.43
N PHE A 209 -6.70 8.03 -4.62
CA PHE A 209 -8.11 8.31 -4.44
C PHE A 209 -8.36 8.65 -2.96
N ARG A 210 -9.16 9.66 -2.68
CA ARG A 210 -9.46 10.14 -1.34
C ARG A 210 -10.94 10.29 -1.12
N ARG A 211 -11.37 9.86 0.07
CA ARG A 211 -12.53 10.41 0.74
C ARG A 211 -12.04 11.14 1.98
N SER A 212 -12.29 12.44 2.07
CA SER A 212 -11.99 13.23 3.27
C SER A 212 -13.10 13.08 4.31
N GLU A 213 -12.78 13.42 5.55
CA GLU A 213 -13.78 13.74 6.57
C GLU A 213 -14.70 14.89 6.09
N ALA A 214 -15.87 15.02 6.72
CA ALA A 214 -16.80 16.12 6.45
C ALA A 214 -16.22 17.50 6.82
N ASP A 215 -15.17 17.55 7.65
CA ASP A 215 -14.48 18.76 8.09
C ASP A 215 -13.24 19.11 7.25
N GLY A 216 -13.03 18.44 6.10
CA GLY A 216 -11.98 18.80 5.16
C GLY A 216 -12.10 20.26 4.71
N VAL A 217 -10.98 20.97 4.63
CA VAL A 217 -10.94 22.40 4.28
C VAL A 217 -10.06 22.69 3.08
N GLY A 218 -10.52 23.60 2.23
CA GLY A 218 -9.72 24.22 1.18
C GLY A 218 -8.94 25.42 1.71
N TYR A 219 -8.17 26.07 0.84
CA TYR A 219 -7.50 27.33 1.18
C TYR A 219 -7.76 28.37 0.09
N GLU A 220 -8.48 29.43 0.44
CA GLU A 220 -8.85 30.54 -0.43
C GLU A 220 -8.55 31.87 0.28
N PRO A 221 -7.36 32.47 0.07
CA PRO A 221 -7.02 33.73 0.71
C PRO A 221 -7.92 34.86 0.20
N ARG A 222 -8.33 35.75 1.11
CA ARG A 222 -9.12 36.96 0.80
C ARG A 222 -8.34 38.23 1.09
N GLU A 223 -8.87 39.41 0.78
CA GLU A 223 -8.21 40.71 1.08
C GLU A 223 -8.29 41.11 2.56
N ALA A 224 -9.36 40.71 3.25
CA ALA A 224 -9.55 40.98 4.68
C ALA A 224 -8.47 40.29 5.56
N GLU A 225 -8.50 40.51 6.89
CA GLU A 225 -7.67 39.74 7.81
C GLU A 225 -8.02 38.25 7.76
N ALA A 226 -7.04 37.38 8.06
CA ALA A 226 -7.23 35.94 8.02
C ALA A 226 -8.22 35.48 9.10
N ASP A 227 -9.32 34.88 8.68
CA ASP A 227 -10.37 34.33 9.50
C ASP A 227 -10.80 32.94 8.99
N GLU A 228 -11.80 32.34 9.62
CA GLU A 228 -12.27 31.00 9.23
C GLU A 228 -12.79 30.92 7.79
N SER A 229 -13.19 32.06 7.22
CA SER A 229 -13.74 32.11 5.88
C SER A 229 -12.69 31.71 4.82
N TRP A 230 -11.40 31.90 5.10
CA TRP A 230 -10.29 31.52 4.21
C TRP A 230 -10.16 30.00 4.02
N TRP A 231 -10.84 29.21 4.86
CA TRP A 231 -10.83 27.74 4.81
C TRP A 231 -12.24 27.19 4.55
N PRO A 232 -12.77 27.37 3.33
CA PRO A 232 -14.09 26.84 3.00
C PRO A 232 -14.10 25.31 3.10
N PRO A 233 -15.25 24.69 3.44
CA PRO A 233 -15.38 23.24 3.42
C PRO A 233 -15.02 22.68 2.03
N ALA A 234 -14.11 21.73 1.99
CA ALA A 234 -13.65 21.06 0.79
C ALA A 234 -13.72 19.54 1.00
N THR A 235 -14.94 19.02 1.06
CA THR A 235 -15.15 17.57 1.09
C THR A 235 -14.74 16.96 -0.24
N VAL A 236 -13.70 16.13 -0.23
CA VAL A 236 -13.24 15.38 -1.41
C VAL A 236 -13.82 13.98 -1.33
N ASP A 237 -14.62 13.59 -2.33
CA ASP A 237 -15.06 12.21 -2.51
C ASP A 237 -14.72 11.71 -3.92
N GLU A 238 -13.55 11.11 -4.05
CA GLU A 238 -13.06 10.50 -5.29
C GLU A 238 -13.51 9.04 -5.45
N PHE A 239 -14.54 8.60 -4.70
CA PHE A 239 -15.15 7.28 -4.79
C PHE A 239 -16.61 7.31 -5.31
N ALA A 240 -17.16 8.50 -5.50
CA ALA A 240 -18.53 8.74 -5.96
C ALA A 240 -18.58 9.40 -7.36
N GLY A 241 -19.55 8.98 -8.17
CA GLY A 241 -19.81 9.52 -9.52
C GLY A 241 -19.06 8.80 -10.65
N ASP A 242 -19.54 9.01 -11.88
CA ASP A 242 -19.11 8.25 -13.07
C ASP A 242 -17.63 8.42 -13.41
N ARG A 243 -17.08 9.62 -13.21
CA ARG A 243 -15.66 9.92 -13.45
C ARG A 243 -14.75 9.20 -12.44
N ALA A 244 -15.15 9.19 -11.17
CA ALA A 244 -14.43 8.48 -10.11
C ALA A 244 -14.46 6.97 -10.35
N GLU A 245 -15.62 6.42 -10.70
CA GLU A 245 -15.78 5.02 -11.05
C GLU A 245 -14.88 4.63 -12.24
N THR A 246 -14.91 5.42 -13.31
CA THR A 246 -14.07 5.18 -14.50
C THR A 246 -12.59 5.15 -14.14
N ALA A 247 -12.13 6.08 -13.29
CA ALA A 247 -10.76 6.12 -12.82
C ALA A 247 -10.42 4.93 -11.91
N LEU A 248 -11.29 4.56 -10.95
CA LEU A 248 -11.08 3.42 -10.04
C LEU A 248 -10.97 2.09 -10.81
N VAL A 249 -11.88 1.87 -11.76
CA VAL A 249 -11.88 0.68 -12.61
C VAL A 249 -10.63 0.62 -13.46
N THR A 250 -10.24 1.74 -14.09
CA THR A 250 -9.03 1.82 -14.91
C THR A 250 -7.78 1.59 -14.08
N ALA A 251 -7.69 2.15 -12.86
CA ALA A 251 -6.57 1.96 -11.94
C ALA A 251 -6.43 0.49 -11.51
N ALA A 252 -7.52 -0.14 -11.05
CA ALA A 252 -7.52 -1.55 -10.64
C ALA A 252 -7.15 -2.47 -11.82
N ARG A 253 -7.71 -2.20 -13.00
CA ARG A 253 -7.42 -2.96 -14.22
C ARG A 253 -5.95 -2.79 -14.65
N ALA A 254 -5.43 -1.57 -14.65
CA ALA A 254 -4.04 -1.27 -14.99
C ALA A 254 -3.08 -1.94 -14.01
N SER A 255 -3.34 -1.82 -12.70
CA SER A 255 -2.51 -2.42 -11.65
C SER A 255 -2.38 -3.92 -11.81
N ALA A 256 -3.46 -4.63 -12.19
CA ALA A 256 -3.48 -6.08 -12.40
C ALA A 256 -3.27 -6.51 -13.88
N SER A 257 -2.78 -5.62 -14.75
CA SER A 257 -2.49 -5.92 -16.16
C SER A 257 -1.14 -6.62 -16.36
N PHE A 258 -1.01 -7.85 -15.86
CA PHE A 258 0.25 -8.59 -15.98
C PHE A 258 0.65 -8.76 -17.47
N PRO A 259 1.87 -8.36 -17.89
CA PRO A 259 2.32 -8.48 -19.27
C PRO A 259 2.19 -9.90 -19.81
N LEU A 260 1.86 -10.04 -21.11
CA LEU A 260 1.54 -11.30 -21.81
C LEU A 260 0.21 -11.95 -21.40
N ALA A 261 -0.22 -11.81 -20.14
CA ALA A 261 -1.50 -12.33 -19.68
C ALA A 261 -2.66 -11.41 -20.08
N PHE A 262 -2.56 -10.11 -19.82
CA PHE A 262 -3.54 -9.11 -20.22
C PHE A 262 -2.98 -8.12 -21.23
N THR A 263 -3.86 -7.48 -21.99
CA THR A 263 -3.50 -6.29 -22.78
C THR A 263 -3.20 -5.11 -21.85
N PRO A 264 -2.27 -4.21 -22.25
CA PRO A 264 -2.13 -2.89 -21.62
C PRO A 264 -3.44 -2.10 -21.67
N VAL A 265 -3.64 -1.22 -20.69
CA VAL A 265 -4.79 -0.32 -20.59
C VAL A 265 -4.35 1.11 -20.86
N ARG A 266 -5.19 1.91 -21.54
CA ARG A 266 -4.92 3.35 -21.68
C ARG A 266 -5.26 4.07 -20.38
N GLU A 267 -4.39 4.97 -19.94
CA GLU A 267 -4.57 5.73 -18.70
C GLU A 267 -5.86 6.57 -18.72
N GLY A 268 -6.08 7.35 -19.78
CA GLY A 268 -7.23 8.23 -19.90
C GLY A 268 -7.18 9.44 -18.96
N PRO A 269 -7.98 10.48 -19.24
CA PRO A 269 -7.92 11.75 -18.50
C PRO A 269 -8.38 11.60 -17.04
N GLU A 270 -9.42 10.79 -16.77
CA GLU A 270 -9.97 10.63 -15.42
C GLU A 270 -8.97 10.01 -14.44
N LEU A 271 -8.14 9.07 -14.91
CA LEU A 271 -7.10 8.48 -14.08
C LEU A 271 -5.87 9.39 -13.97
N ALA A 272 -5.48 10.07 -15.07
CA ALA A 272 -4.35 10.99 -15.09
C ALA A 272 -4.50 12.15 -14.08
N GLU A 273 -5.72 12.67 -13.91
CA GLU A 273 -6.04 13.70 -12.90
C GLU A 273 -5.71 13.28 -11.46
N ARG A 274 -5.74 11.97 -11.18
CA ARG A 274 -5.52 11.39 -9.84
C ARG A 274 -4.09 10.92 -9.63
N ARG A 275 -3.21 11.19 -10.59
CA ARG A 275 -1.82 10.72 -10.56
C ARG A 275 -0.96 11.60 -9.63
N VAL A 276 -0.26 10.94 -8.73
CA VAL A 276 0.68 11.53 -7.77
C VAL A 276 2.12 11.43 -8.29
N LEU A 277 2.47 10.32 -8.94
CA LEU A 277 3.80 10.11 -9.50
C LEU A 277 3.71 9.68 -10.98
N PRO A 278 4.32 10.43 -11.92
CA PRO A 278 4.64 11.85 -11.79
C PRO A 278 3.37 12.68 -11.52
N ALA A 279 3.50 13.91 -11.01
CA ALA A 279 2.34 14.73 -10.69
C ALA A 279 1.42 14.90 -11.91
N ALA A 280 0.11 15.01 -11.68
CA ALA A 280 -0.88 15.16 -12.76
C ALA A 280 -0.56 16.33 -13.71
N ALA A 281 -0.06 17.45 -13.16
CA ALA A 281 0.35 18.64 -13.90
C ALA A 281 1.43 18.37 -14.97
N VAL A 282 2.22 17.30 -14.82
CA VAL A 282 3.30 16.94 -15.76
C VAL A 282 2.77 16.31 -17.06
N GLU A 283 1.81 15.38 -16.94
CA GLU A 283 1.32 14.57 -18.06
C GLU A 283 -0.22 14.47 -17.98
N SER A 284 -0.93 15.58 -18.18
CA SER A 284 -2.37 15.64 -17.93
C SER A 284 -3.22 14.89 -18.95
N GLU A 285 -2.69 14.58 -20.14
CA GLU A 285 -3.44 14.03 -21.26
C GLU A 285 -3.90 12.57 -21.07
N GLY A 286 -3.23 11.79 -20.21
CA GLY A 286 -3.59 10.39 -19.97
C GLY A 286 -3.35 9.47 -21.17
N ASP A 287 -2.40 9.82 -22.04
CA ASP A 287 -2.13 9.10 -23.29
C ASP A 287 -1.20 7.89 -23.14
N ARG A 288 -0.80 7.59 -21.90
CA ARG A 288 0.10 6.47 -21.60
C ARG A 288 -0.64 5.14 -21.63
N TRP A 289 0.05 4.11 -22.11
CA TRP A 289 -0.37 2.73 -21.94
C TRP A 289 0.23 2.19 -20.64
N LEU A 290 -0.60 1.54 -19.83
CA LEU A 290 -0.26 1.06 -18.51
C LEU A 290 -0.25 -0.48 -18.48
N VAL A 291 0.70 -1.02 -17.73
CA VAL A 291 0.78 -2.44 -17.34
C VAL A 291 0.92 -2.55 -15.82
N ASP A 292 0.97 -3.79 -15.33
CA ASP A 292 1.03 -4.11 -13.90
C ASP A 292 2.10 -3.31 -13.13
N GLY A 293 1.73 -2.80 -11.96
CA GLY A 293 2.62 -2.04 -11.09
C GLY A 293 3.76 -2.87 -10.49
N GLY A 294 3.52 -4.17 -10.26
CA GLY A 294 4.46 -5.12 -9.66
C GLY A 294 5.62 -5.52 -10.58
N VAL A 295 5.73 -4.87 -11.75
CA VAL A 295 6.93 -4.84 -12.58
C VAL A 295 8.01 -3.96 -11.95
N LEU A 296 7.63 -2.85 -11.30
CA LEU A 296 8.56 -1.83 -10.80
C LEU A 296 8.41 -1.50 -9.32
N ASP A 297 7.19 -1.55 -8.78
CA ASP A 297 6.91 -1.33 -7.36
C ASP A 297 5.85 -2.32 -6.94
N ASN A 298 6.25 -3.28 -6.11
CA ASN A 298 5.40 -4.39 -5.68
C ASN A 298 4.90 -4.23 -4.22
N ALA A 299 5.31 -3.16 -3.53
CA ALA A 299 4.94 -2.88 -2.16
C ALA A 299 5.07 -1.37 -1.85
N PRO A 300 4.06 -0.54 -2.17
CA PRO A 300 4.15 0.92 -2.06
C PRO A 300 4.09 1.41 -0.60
N PHE A 301 5.15 1.22 0.19
CA PHE A 301 5.22 1.64 1.60
C PHE A 301 5.32 3.16 1.76
N GLN A 302 6.16 3.81 0.97
CA GLN A 302 6.41 5.26 1.04
C GLN A 302 5.12 6.10 1.07
N PRO A 303 4.18 5.98 0.10
CA PRO A 303 2.97 6.80 0.11
C PRO A 303 2.06 6.51 1.30
N VAL A 304 2.06 5.29 1.82
CA VAL A 304 1.29 4.93 3.02
C VAL A 304 1.87 5.62 4.25
N LEU A 305 3.19 5.55 4.44
CA LEU A 305 3.88 6.14 5.57
C LEU A 305 3.71 7.67 5.58
N ASP A 306 3.81 8.30 4.40
CA ASP A 306 3.53 9.73 4.24
C ASP A 306 2.09 10.10 4.59
N ALA A 307 1.11 9.30 4.16
CA ALA A 307 -0.31 9.54 4.45
C ALA A 307 -0.62 9.33 5.94
N VAL A 308 -0.06 8.30 6.58
CA VAL A 308 -0.16 8.06 8.02
C VAL A 308 0.43 9.21 8.82
N GLY A 309 1.57 9.74 8.37
CA GLY A 309 2.20 10.91 8.98
C GLY A 309 1.33 12.17 8.90
N ARG A 310 0.59 12.37 7.80
CA ARG A 310 -0.28 13.54 7.63
C ARG A 310 -1.49 13.52 8.56
N ARG A 311 -2.15 12.38 8.69
CA ARG A 311 -3.43 12.29 9.42
C ARG A 311 -3.28 12.64 10.90
N PRO A 312 -3.86 13.75 11.39
CA PRO A 312 -3.96 13.96 12.83
C PRO A 312 -4.98 12.99 13.45
N ALA A 313 -4.85 12.78 14.76
CA ALA A 313 -5.82 12.04 15.56
C ALA A 313 -6.45 13.02 16.55
N THR A 314 -7.77 13.03 16.65
CA THR A 314 -8.52 13.86 17.61
C THR A 314 -8.64 13.22 18.99
N GLY A 315 -8.29 11.92 19.11
CA GLY A 315 -8.32 11.16 20.35
C GLY A 315 -7.17 10.14 20.45
N PRO A 316 -7.19 9.27 21.47
CA PRO A 316 -6.17 8.24 21.65
C PRO A 316 -6.26 7.21 20.51
N VAL A 317 -5.18 7.06 19.73
CA VAL A 317 -5.14 6.16 18.57
C VAL A 317 -3.98 5.17 18.70
N ARG A 318 -4.23 3.90 18.37
CA ARG A 318 -3.20 2.89 18.09
C ARG A 318 -3.10 2.69 16.58
N ARG A 319 -1.93 2.96 15.98
CA ARG A 319 -1.71 2.74 14.55
C ARG A 319 -1.05 1.40 14.28
N LEU A 320 -1.61 0.64 13.35
CA LEU A 320 -1.05 -0.62 12.84
C LEU A 320 -0.82 -0.48 11.33
N LEU A 321 0.44 -0.60 10.91
CA LEU A 321 0.81 -0.79 9.51
C LEU A 321 0.74 -2.28 9.20
N VAL A 322 -0.22 -2.71 8.40
CA VAL A 322 -0.45 -4.11 8.06
C VAL A 322 0.07 -4.37 6.64
N TYR A 323 1.17 -5.11 6.54
CA TYR A 323 1.74 -5.55 5.28
C TYR A 323 1.19 -6.93 4.91
N VAL A 324 0.29 -6.97 3.94
CA VAL A 324 -0.35 -8.20 3.44
C VAL A 324 0.52 -8.78 2.32
N VAL A 325 1.20 -9.89 2.62
CA VAL A 325 2.15 -10.53 1.71
C VAL A 325 1.93 -12.04 1.65
N PRO A 326 1.57 -12.60 0.48
CA PRO A 326 1.27 -14.02 0.30
C PRO A 326 2.55 -14.86 0.10
N SER A 327 3.64 -14.46 0.74
CA SER A 327 4.94 -15.11 0.66
C SER A 327 5.58 -15.12 2.04
N ARG A 328 6.62 -15.93 2.21
CA ARG A 328 7.35 -16.13 3.48
C ARG A 328 8.61 -15.28 3.57
N GLY A 329 8.99 -14.64 2.47
CA GLY A 329 10.20 -13.82 2.37
C GLY A 329 11.51 -14.62 2.38
N GLN A 330 11.46 -15.94 2.21
CA GLN A 330 12.66 -16.74 1.95
C GLN A 330 12.99 -16.70 0.45
N ALA A 331 14.29 -16.64 0.16
CA ALA A 331 14.95 -16.37 -1.11
C ALA A 331 14.22 -16.87 -2.37
N SER A 332 14.38 -16.11 -3.47
CA SER A 332 13.99 -16.53 -4.80
C SER A 332 14.49 -17.94 -5.08
N THR A 333 13.57 -18.90 -4.98
CA THR A 333 13.81 -20.32 -5.31
C THR A 333 14.41 -20.52 -6.71
N GLY A 334 14.30 -19.51 -7.59
CA GLY A 334 14.99 -19.46 -8.88
C GLY A 334 16.52 -19.33 -8.79
N LEU A 335 17.05 -18.50 -7.89
CA LEU A 335 18.50 -18.37 -7.67
C LEU A 335 19.06 -19.55 -6.88
N ASP A 336 18.34 -20.04 -5.87
CA ASP A 336 18.74 -21.23 -5.11
C ASP A 336 18.74 -22.51 -5.96
N ARG A 337 17.83 -22.61 -6.94
CA ARG A 337 17.85 -23.69 -7.94
C ARG A 337 18.90 -23.51 -9.02
N ALA A 338 19.30 -22.27 -9.31
CA ALA A 338 20.38 -21.98 -10.25
C ALA A 338 21.76 -22.23 -9.60
N ALA A 339 21.87 -22.18 -8.27
CA ALA A 339 23.08 -22.56 -7.57
C ALA A 339 23.41 -24.05 -7.83
N PRO A 340 24.64 -24.38 -8.27
CA PRO A 340 25.03 -25.77 -8.48
C PRO A 340 24.97 -26.53 -7.15
N ARG A 341 24.43 -27.75 -7.17
CA ARG A 341 24.48 -28.65 -6.00
C ARG A 341 25.94 -28.92 -5.65
N ARG A 342 26.26 -28.89 -4.36
CA ARG A 342 27.60 -29.23 -3.85
C ARG A 342 27.96 -30.64 -4.37
N PRO A 343 29.10 -30.85 -5.05
CA PRO A 343 29.45 -32.18 -5.53
C PRO A 343 29.64 -33.11 -4.34
N GLU A 344 28.92 -34.23 -4.33
CA GLU A 344 29.26 -35.37 -3.47
C GLU A 344 30.65 -35.87 -3.88
N GLN A 345 31.48 -36.26 -2.90
CA GLN A 345 32.86 -36.68 -3.13
C GLN A 345 32.90 -37.86 -4.11
N GLY A 346 33.29 -37.62 -5.36
CA GLY A 346 33.52 -38.70 -6.31
C GLY A 346 33.41 -38.37 -7.79
N ASP A 347 32.80 -37.24 -8.21
CA ASP A 347 32.65 -36.93 -9.63
C ASP A 347 33.56 -35.80 -10.12
N GLY A 348 34.17 -36.06 -11.28
CA GLY A 348 35.25 -35.28 -11.87
C GLY A 348 34.88 -33.87 -12.36
N ASP A 349 35.92 -33.23 -12.90
CA ASP A 349 36.17 -31.79 -13.13
C ASP A 349 35.21 -31.04 -14.08
N ASP A 350 33.90 -31.21 -13.96
CA ASP A 350 32.89 -30.52 -14.80
C ASP A 350 31.84 -29.77 -13.96
N ALA A 351 32.28 -29.08 -12.89
CA ALA A 351 31.47 -28.07 -12.20
C ALA A 351 31.33 -26.80 -13.05
N ARG A 352 30.70 -26.93 -14.23
CA ARG A 352 30.42 -25.81 -15.13
C ARG A 352 29.19 -25.06 -14.67
N TYR A 353 29.37 -23.74 -14.59
CA TYR A 353 28.42 -22.64 -14.43
C TYR A 353 26.91 -22.97 -14.44
N PRO A 354 26.09 -22.32 -13.58
CA PRO A 354 24.63 -22.43 -13.61
C PRO A 354 24.04 -22.32 -15.03
N ASP A 355 22.99 -23.09 -15.32
CA ASP A 355 22.26 -22.97 -16.59
C ASP A 355 21.77 -21.53 -16.78
N TRP A 356 22.25 -20.87 -17.83
CA TRP A 356 21.90 -19.49 -18.15
C TRP A 356 20.38 -19.30 -18.34
N LYS A 357 19.63 -20.36 -18.70
CA LYS A 357 18.16 -20.32 -18.76
C LYS A 357 17.51 -20.28 -17.38
N ALA A 358 18.10 -20.95 -16.40
CA ALA A 358 17.67 -20.88 -15.00
C ALA A 358 17.99 -19.50 -14.41
N ILE A 359 19.16 -18.92 -14.75
CA ILE A 359 19.51 -17.54 -14.40
C ILE A 359 18.56 -16.53 -15.07
N LEU A 360 18.24 -16.69 -16.36
CA LEU A 360 17.34 -15.77 -17.07
C LEU A 360 15.90 -15.84 -16.54
N GLY A 361 15.43 -17.05 -16.19
CA GLY A 361 14.13 -17.25 -15.54
C GLY A 361 14.07 -16.64 -14.14
N ALA A 362 15.18 -16.71 -13.39
CA ALA A 362 15.33 -16.03 -12.09
C ALA A 362 15.45 -14.50 -12.24
N ALA A 363 16.05 -14.00 -13.33
CA ALA A 363 16.22 -12.58 -13.64
C ALA A 363 14.90 -11.82 -13.86
N VAL A 364 13.82 -12.51 -14.26
CA VAL A 364 12.47 -11.92 -14.34
C VAL A 364 11.88 -11.64 -12.94
N GLY A 365 12.46 -12.22 -11.88
CA GLY A 365 12.11 -11.96 -10.48
C GLY A 365 12.98 -10.91 -9.77
N PHE A 366 14.08 -10.45 -10.38
CA PHE A 366 15.04 -9.54 -9.75
C PHE A 366 14.46 -8.19 -9.29
N PRO A 367 13.53 -7.53 -10.00
CA PRO A 367 12.95 -6.26 -9.53
C PRO A 367 12.13 -6.39 -8.24
N ARG A 368 11.71 -7.60 -7.85
CA ARG A 368 10.75 -7.81 -6.75
C ARG A 368 11.37 -7.92 -5.36
N GLU A 369 12.64 -8.32 -5.25
CA GLU A 369 13.29 -8.54 -3.94
C GLU A 369 14.07 -7.32 -3.43
N GLY A 370 14.63 -6.51 -4.33
CA GLY A 370 15.39 -5.31 -3.97
C GLY A 370 14.53 -4.23 -3.33
N ASP A 371 13.32 -4.04 -3.85
CA ASP A 371 12.38 -3.00 -3.43
C ASP A 371 11.80 -3.29 -2.04
N VAL A 372 11.35 -4.54 -1.81
CA VAL A 372 10.81 -4.97 -0.51
C VAL A 372 11.84 -4.87 0.62
N ARG A 373 13.12 -5.18 0.36
CA ARG A 373 14.18 -5.01 1.37
C ARG A 373 14.39 -3.54 1.70
N ALA A 374 14.51 -2.67 0.69
CA ALA A 374 14.72 -1.24 0.89
C ALA A 374 13.55 -0.61 1.66
N ASP A 375 12.31 -1.00 1.34
CA ASP A 375 11.12 -0.54 2.06
C ASP A 375 11.04 -1.05 3.50
N MET A 376 11.46 -2.30 3.73
CA MET A 376 11.54 -2.85 5.08
C MET A 376 12.60 -2.15 5.93
N GLU A 377 13.80 -1.92 5.38
CA GLU A 377 14.86 -1.15 6.04
C GLU A 377 14.41 0.29 6.32
N TYR A 378 13.71 0.92 5.37
CA TYR A 378 13.11 2.24 5.55
C TYR A 378 12.04 2.26 6.65
N THR A 379 11.18 1.24 6.69
CA THR A 379 10.13 1.11 7.72
C THR A 379 10.76 0.96 9.10
N VAL A 380 11.85 0.20 9.23
CA VAL A 380 12.60 0.05 10.49
C VAL A 380 13.23 1.38 10.93
N ASP A 381 13.83 2.14 10.01
CA ASP A 381 14.36 3.48 10.32
C ASP A 381 13.25 4.43 10.84
N LEU A 382 12.05 4.38 10.24
CA LEU A 382 10.92 5.18 10.71
C LEU A 382 10.39 4.72 12.07
N LEU A 383 10.31 3.42 12.32
CA LEU A 383 9.92 2.88 13.63
C LEU A 383 10.89 3.36 14.72
N ALA A 384 12.19 3.24 14.47
CA ALA A 384 13.23 3.69 15.41
C ALA A 384 13.11 5.18 15.74
N ARG A 385 12.72 6.02 14.76
CA ARG A 385 12.51 7.46 14.97
C ARG A 385 11.20 7.79 15.71
N ALA A 386 10.19 6.94 15.59
CA ALA A 386 8.88 7.17 16.20
C ALA A 386 8.78 6.64 17.65
N ASP A 387 9.61 5.67 18.03
CA ASP A 387 9.62 5.06 19.38
C ASP A 387 10.38 5.89 20.44
N GLY A 388 11.03 7.00 20.07
CA GLY A 388 11.79 7.90 20.96
C GLY A 388 10.96 8.71 21.98
N ARG A 389 9.73 8.28 22.33
CA ARG A 389 8.78 9.04 23.15
C ARG A 389 9.28 9.42 24.54
N GLN A 390 10.13 8.62 25.17
CA GLN A 390 10.64 8.89 26.52
C GLN A 390 11.68 10.04 26.58
N ALA A 391 12.17 10.51 25.44
CA ALA A 391 13.05 11.67 25.31
C ALA A 391 12.62 12.58 24.13
N GLY A 392 11.30 12.68 23.93
CA GLY A 392 10.70 13.36 22.78
C GLY A 392 10.64 14.89 22.92
N PRO A 393 10.41 15.62 21.81
CA PRO A 393 10.18 17.06 21.77
C PRO A 393 9.11 17.57 22.77
N GLU A 394 8.10 16.76 23.07
CA GLU A 394 7.01 17.04 24.01
C GLU A 394 7.54 17.25 25.44
N ALA A 395 8.52 16.45 25.89
CA ALA A 395 9.13 16.63 27.21
C ALA A 395 9.85 17.98 27.35
N LEU A 396 10.53 18.41 26.29
CA LEU A 396 11.15 19.74 26.23
C LEU A 396 10.10 20.86 26.21
N LEU A 397 8.99 20.68 25.48
CA LEU A 397 7.86 21.64 25.52
C LEU A 397 7.35 21.83 26.95
N ARG A 398 7.09 20.73 27.68
CA ARG A 398 6.63 20.77 29.07
C ARG A 398 7.63 21.50 29.97
N ALA A 399 8.93 21.27 29.78
CA ALA A 399 9.98 21.95 30.53
C ALA A 399 10.02 23.46 30.24
N GLU A 400 9.94 23.88 28.97
CA GLU A 400 9.92 25.29 28.56
C GLU A 400 8.68 26.04 29.06
N LEU A 401 7.53 25.36 29.13
CA LEU A 401 6.30 25.92 29.70
C LEU A 401 6.42 26.10 31.22
N ALA A 402 7.09 25.18 31.92
CA ALA A 402 7.32 25.26 33.36
C ALA A 402 8.40 26.30 33.74
N GLY A 403 9.41 26.49 32.90
CA GLY A 403 10.46 27.48 33.12
C GLY A 403 11.41 27.58 31.93
N ARG A 404 11.74 28.82 31.53
CA ARG A 404 12.64 29.09 30.40
C ARG A 404 14.05 28.58 30.71
N ASN A 405 14.59 27.70 29.86
CA ASN A 405 15.96 27.19 30.04
C ASN A 405 17.01 27.94 29.20
N GLY A 406 16.58 28.74 28.20
CA GLY A 406 17.43 29.62 27.38
C GLY A 406 18.30 28.92 26.32
N VAL A 407 18.31 27.58 26.23
CA VAL A 407 19.21 26.82 25.35
C VAL A 407 18.95 27.09 23.87
N ALA A 408 17.69 27.29 23.48
CA ALA A 408 17.30 27.51 22.10
C ALA A 408 17.70 28.90 21.56
N GLU A 409 17.82 29.92 22.41
CA GLU A 409 18.08 31.31 21.99
C GLU A 409 19.44 31.45 21.29
N GLY A 410 20.46 30.74 21.78
CA GLY A 410 21.80 30.71 21.17
C GLY A 410 21.89 29.94 19.85
N LEU A 411 20.86 29.17 19.49
CA LEU A 411 20.82 28.32 18.30
C LEU A 411 19.99 28.92 17.15
N VAL A 412 19.32 30.06 17.36
CA VAL A 412 18.42 30.67 16.37
C VAL A 412 19.15 30.97 15.05
N ASP A 413 20.35 31.55 15.09
CA ASP A 413 21.10 31.85 13.86
C ASP A 413 21.54 30.60 13.11
N GLN A 414 21.88 29.53 13.83
CA GLN A 414 22.21 28.25 13.20
C GLN A 414 20.96 27.60 12.59
N TYR A 415 19.82 27.69 13.27
CA TYR A 415 18.53 27.29 12.71
C TYR A 415 18.19 28.07 11.43
N ARG A 416 18.37 29.39 11.42
CA ARG A 416 18.15 30.24 10.24
C ARG A 416 18.98 29.77 9.04
N ARG A 417 20.27 29.50 9.27
CA ARG A 417 21.19 28.96 8.25
C ARG A 417 20.69 27.63 7.67
N ALA A 418 20.36 26.67 8.54
CA ALA A 418 19.85 25.36 8.10
C ALA A 418 18.51 25.49 7.36
N ARG A 419 17.62 26.36 7.82
CA ARG A 419 16.28 26.55 7.26
C ARG A 419 16.28 27.29 5.92
N ALA A 420 17.22 28.21 5.69
CA ALA A 420 17.42 28.86 4.40
C ALA A 420 17.65 27.82 3.30
N VAL A 421 18.61 26.91 3.53
CA VAL A 421 18.92 25.80 2.63
C VAL A 421 17.76 24.82 2.50
N GLY A 422 17.12 24.46 3.62
CA GLY A 422 16.02 23.50 3.61
C GLY A 422 14.80 23.99 2.82
N GLY A 423 14.45 25.28 2.89
CA GLY A 423 13.31 25.81 2.15
C GLY A 423 13.56 25.87 0.65
N LEU A 424 14.78 26.19 0.24
CA LEU A 424 15.20 26.06 -1.16
C LEU A 424 15.07 24.60 -1.64
N PHE A 425 15.44 23.62 -0.82
CA PHE A 425 15.25 22.21 -1.18
C PHE A 425 13.79 21.78 -1.23
N ASP A 426 12.92 22.31 -0.36
CA ASP A 426 11.47 22.07 -0.45
C ASP A 426 10.92 22.59 -1.79
N VAL A 427 11.32 23.79 -2.22
CA VAL A 427 10.95 24.37 -3.53
C VAL A 427 11.48 23.51 -4.68
N ARG A 428 12.76 23.14 -4.65
CA ARG A 428 13.38 22.27 -5.67
C ARG A 428 12.67 20.92 -5.78
N ALA A 429 12.23 20.34 -4.66
CA ALA A 429 11.48 19.09 -4.66
C ALA A 429 10.12 19.22 -5.36
N ILE A 430 9.43 20.35 -5.19
CA ILE A 430 8.16 20.64 -5.87
C ILE A 430 8.40 20.84 -7.37
N LEU A 431 9.39 21.64 -7.76
CA LEU A 431 9.76 21.87 -9.16
C LEU A 431 10.18 20.57 -9.86
N ALA A 432 10.99 19.76 -9.18
CA ALA A 432 11.38 18.43 -9.65
C ALA A 432 10.18 17.51 -9.90
N ALA A 433 9.10 17.64 -9.12
CA ALA A 433 7.87 16.87 -9.29
C ALA A 433 6.99 17.37 -10.43
N ALA A 434 7.09 18.66 -10.80
CA ALA A 434 6.35 19.31 -11.89
C ALA A 434 6.99 19.14 -13.29
N ASN A 435 8.24 18.68 -13.37
CA ASN A 435 8.86 18.03 -14.54
C ASN A 435 8.72 18.74 -15.90
N GLU A 436 9.14 20.01 -15.97
CA GLU A 436 9.27 20.77 -17.22
C GLU A 436 10.75 20.93 -17.63
N GLY A 437 11.39 19.81 -18.00
CA GLY A 437 12.69 19.81 -18.70
C GLY A 437 13.93 20.22 -17.89
N ARG A 438 13.77 20.69 -16.64
CA ARG A 438 14.88 20.99 -15.73
C ARG A 438 15.00 19.87 -14.72
N GLY A 439 15.98 19.01 -14.92
CA GLY A 439 16.11 17.78 -14.16
C GLY A 439 16.23 17.97 -12.65
N VAL A 440 15.97 16.91 -11.88
CA VAL A 440 16.19 16.93 -10.43
C VAL A 440 17.69 17.13 -10.18
N VAL A 441 18.03 18.26 -9.55
CA VAL A 441 19.42 18.61 -9.26
C VAL A 441 19.91 17.77 -8.06
N LEU A 442 20.88 16.90 -8.31
CA LEU A 442 21.57 16.09 -7.29
C LEU A 442 22.75 16.87 -6.69
N ALA A 443 22.53 18.13 -6.30
CA ALA A 443 23.56 18.98 -5.70
C ALA A 443 23.52 18.88 -4.17
N PRO A 444 24.67 18.72 -3.50
CA PRO A 444 24.74 18.77 -2.05
C PRO A 444 24.44 20.19 -1.53
N ALA A 445 23.93 20.26 -0.30
CA ALA A 445 23.69 21.51 0.44
C ALA A 445 24.91 22.46 0.44
N SER A 446 26.12 21.91 0.40
CA SER A 446 27.38 22.65 0.45
C SER A 446 27.66 23.54 -0.77
N ARG A 447 26.87 23.46 -1.85
CA ARG A 447 27.02 24.32 -3.03
C ARG A 447 26.12 25.56 -3.04
N VAL A 448 25.18 25.64 -2.09
CA VAL A 448 24.32 26.82 -1.95
C VAL A 448 25.17 27.96 -1.38
N ASP A 449 25.19 29.12 -2.06
CA ASP A 449 25.75 30.35 -1.50
C ASP A 449 24.83 30.84 -0.38
N LEU A 450 25.14 30.38 0.83
CA LEU A 450 24.32 30.62 2.00
C LEU A 450 24.27 32.09 2.39
N GLU A 451 25.36 32.83 2.19
CA GLU A 451 25.43 34.25 2.56
C GLU A 451 24.52 35.05 1.63
N GLN A 452 24.65 34.85 0.31
CA GLN A 452 23.80 35.52 -0.67
C GLN A 452 22.32 35.13 -0.53
N LEU A 453 22.03 33.88 -0.14
CA LEU A 453 20.67 33.43 0.10
C LEU A 453 20.07 34.04 1.38
N LEU A 454 20.86 34.20 2.45
CA LEU A 454 20.41 34.83 3.71
C LEU A 454 20.25 36.35 3.60
N ASP A 455 20.90 36.98 2.61
CA ASP A 455 20.67 38.40 2.28
C ASP A 455 19.29 38.63 1.63
N GLN A 456 18.63 37.56 1.16
CA GLN A 456 17.27 37.65 0.65
C GLN A 456 16.23 37.61 1.77
N ASP A 457 15.08 38.23 1.49
CA ASP A 457 13.91 38.16 2.36
C ASP A 457 13.15 36.83 2.13
N LEU A 458 13.54 35.78 2.84
CA LEU A 458 12.99 34.44 2.65
C LEU A 458 11.74 34.22 3.51
N PRO A 459 10.57 33.84 2.93
CA PRO A 459 9.31 33.71 3.68
C PRO A 459 9.27 32.47 4.59
N TRP A 460 10.34 31.68 4.63
CA TRP A 460 10.49 30.50 5.49
C TRP A 460 11.65 30.60 6.49
N VAL A 461 12.31 31.76 6.59
CA VAL A 461 13.39 32.00 7.55
C VAL A 461 13.06 33.23 8.36
N PRO A 462 13.05 33.16 9.71
CA PRO A 462 12.82 34.35 10.52
C PRO A 462 13.95 35.38 10.31
N PRO A 463 13.65 36.69 10.25
CA PRO A 463 14.66 37.74 10.14
C PRO A 463 15.68 37.72 11.29
N PRO A 464 16.89 38.28 11.10
CA PRO A 464 17.85 38.44 12.20
C PRO A 464 17.23 39.22 13.36
N GLY A 465 17.50 38.79 14.60
CA GLY A 465 16.99 39.46 15.80
C GLY A 465 15.53 39.15 16.16
N THR A 466 14.83 38.29 15.41
CA THR A 466 13.45 37.85 15.73
C THR A 466 13.35 37.13 17.08
N GLY A 467 14.45 36.50 17.54
CA GLY A 467 14.43 35.68 18.76
C GLY A 467 13.49 34.48 18.61
N LEU A 468 12.78 34.13 19.68
CA LEU A 468 11.75 33.07 19.70
C LEU A 468 10.33 33.68 19.68
N ASP A 469 10.10 34.63 18.77
CA ASP A 469 8.81 35.29 18.55
C ASP A 469 8.32 35.03 17.12
N THR A 470 7.04 35.29 16.82
CA THR A 470 6.45 34.99 15.51
C THR A 470 7.06 35.80 14.37
N GLY A 471 7.65 36.96 14.68
CA GLY A 471 8.32 37.86 13.74
C GLY A 471 7.43 38.98 13.19
N PRO A 472 7.99 39.90 12.39
CA PRO A 472 7.26 41.03 11.82
C PRO A 472 6.15 40.57 10.86
N GLY A 473 4.97 41.19 10.92
CA GLY A 473 3.86 40.92 9.99
C GLY A 473 3.08 39.62 10.24
N GLY A 474 3.29 38.94 11.36
CA GLY A 474 2.59 37.70 11.71
C GLY A 474 3.56 36.55 11.91
N TRP A 475 3.68 35.64 10.93
CA TRP A 475 4.47 34.41 11.03
C TRP A 475 5.62 34.35 10.02
N ALA A 476 6.86 34.55 10.49
CA ALA A 476 8.06 34.61 9.67
C ALA A 476 8.84 33.28 9.57
N TRP A 477 8.37 32.21 10.23
CA TRP A 477 9.10 30.94 10.34
C TRP A 477 8.78 29.95 9.22
N GLY A 478 7.85 30.30 8.32
CA GLY A 478 7.40 29.47 7.22
C GLY A 478 6.49 28.31 7.60
N LEU A 479 6.03 27.63 6.54
CA LEU A 479 5.04 26.56 6.57
C LEU A 479 5.50 25.29 7.29
N GLY A 480 6.77 24.91 7.13
CA GLY A 480 7.35 23.72 7.78
C GLY A 480 7.31 23.83 9.30
N THR A 481 7.70 25.01 9.81
CA THR A 481 7.72 25.31 11.23
C THR A 481 6.31 25.38 11.80
N ALA A 482 5.37 26.04 11.11
CA ALA A 482 3.98 26.11 11.54
C ALA A 482 3.36 24.71 11.68
N GLU A 483 3.61 23.81 10.72
CA GLU A 483 3.11 22.43 10.78
C GLU A 483 3.71 21.68 11.99
N ARG A 484 5.03 21.78 12.20
CA ARG A 484 5.70 21.13 13.33
C ARG A 484 5.22 21.64 14.68
N VAL A 485 5.04 22.94 14.83
CA VAL A 485 4.49 23.55 16.05
C VAL A 485 3.09 23.03 16.32
N CYS A 486 2.18 23.08 15.34
CA CYS A 486 0.82 22.55 15.53
C CYS A 486 0.82 21.04 15.86
N ARG A 487 1.70 20.25 15.22
CA ARG A 487 1.85 18.82 15.51
C ARG A 487 2.39 18.55 16.90
N LEU A 488 3.36 19.32 17.36
CA LEU A 488 3.92 19.23 18.71
C LEU A 488 2.84 19.48 19.77
N LEU A 489 2.07 20.56 19.61
CA LEU A 489 0.96 20.89 20.52
C LEU A 489 -0.11 19.79 20.52
N ALA A 490 -0.50 19.28 19.35
CA ALA A 490 -1.46 18.18 19.24
C ALA A 490 -0.88 16.84 19.75
N GLY A 491 0.43 16.63 19.67
CA GLY A 491 1.14 15.48 20.22
C GLY A 491 1.07 15.48 21.74
N ASP A 492 1.51 16.57 22.36
CA ASP A 492 1.55 16.70 23.81
C ASP A 492 0.16 16.58 24.45
N LEU A 493 -0.88 17.21 23.90
CA LEU A 493 -2.26 17.04 24.42
C LEU A 493 -2.73 15.58 24.38
N ARG A 494 -2.36 14.84 23.32
CA ARG A 494 -2.72 13.42 23.21
C ARG A 494 -1.97 12.57 24.22
N ASP A 495 -0.69 12.86 24.45
CA ASP A 495 0.11 12.14 25.42
C ASP A 495 -0.43 12.37 26.84
N ARG A 496 -0.77 13.61 27.19
CA ARG A 496 -1.42 13.94 28.47
C ARG A 496 -2.76 13.23 28.68
N VAL A 497 -3.61 13.18 27.63
CA VAL A 497 -4.87 12.41 27.68
C VAL A 497 -4.60 10.92 27.86
N ALA A 498 -3.56 10.38 27.24
CA ALA A 498 -3.18 8.97 27.40
C ALA A 498 -2.60 8.68 28.80
N GLU A 499 -1.99 9.68 29.43
CA GLU A 499 -1.47 9.67 30.80
C GLU A 499 -2.55 9.96 31.87
N ASP A 500 -3.83 10.05 31.46
CA ASP A 500 -5.00 10.37 32.30
C ASP A 500 -4.85 11.73 33.06
N GLU A 501 -4.10 12.69 32.50
CA GLU A 501 -4.03 14.06 33.03
C GLU A 501 -5.34 14.85 32.78
N GLU A 502 -5.63 15.85 33.62
CA GLU A 502 -6.79 16.73 33.44
C GLU A 502 -6.60 17.67 32.23
N VAL A 503 -7.14 17.26 31.08
CA VAL A 503 -7.15 18.04 29.84
C VAL A 503 -8.60 18.19 29.34
N ASP A 504 -9.01 19.40 28.98
CA ASP A 504 -10.28 19.61 28.29
C ASP A 504 -10.20 19.04 26.86
N ALA A 505 -10.67 17.80 26.71
CA ALA A 505 -10.73 17.10 25.44
C ALA A 505 -11.57 17.85 24.38
N GLY A 506 -12.49 18.73 24.78
CA GLY A 506 -13.28 19.57 23.88
C GLY A 506 -12.46 20.66 23.17
N ALA A 507 -11.27 20.99 23.67
CA ALA A 507 -10.37 21.98 23.08
C ALA A 507 -9.36 21.36 22.09
N ILE A 508 -9.10 20.05 22.13
CA ILE A 508 -8.20 19.33 21.21
C ILE A 508 -8.59 19.53 19.73
N PRO A 509 -9.88 19.45 19.34
CA PRO A 509 -10.30 19.71 17.97
C PRO A 509 -9.80 21.04 17.41
N ARG A 510 -9.69 22.10 18.22
CA ARG A 510 -9.20 23.40 17.75
C ARG A 510 -7.74 23.34 17.28
N VAL A 511 -6.91 22.60 17.99
CA VAL A 511 -5.49 22.40 17.63
C VAL A 511 -5.37 21.55 16.37
N THR A 512 -6.15 20.47 16.28
CA THR A 512 -6.14 19.60 15.10
C THR A 512 -6.72 20.29 13.86
N THR A 513 -7.77 21.11 14.01
CA THR A 513 -8.32 21.92 12.91
C THR A 513 -7.30 22.94 12.42
N ALA A 514 -6.58 23.61 13.32
CA ALA A 514 -5.49 24.51 12.92
C ALA A 514 -4.39 23.78 12.13
N LEU A 515 -4.05 22.54 12.51
CA LEU A 515 -3.13 21.70 11.73
C LEU A 515 -3.68 21.38 10.33
N THR A 516 -4.94 20.95 10.22
CA THR A 516 -5.59 20.70 8.92
C THR A 516 -5.58 21.95 8.02
N ARG A 517 -5.81 23.13 8.60
CA ARG A 517 -5.74 24.42 7.89
C ARG A 517 -4.33 24.72 7.38
N VAL A 518 -3.28 24.44 8.17
CA VAL A 518 -1.87 24.55 7.74
C VAL A 518 -1.56 23.58 6.59
N GLU A 519 -2.09 22.36 6.64
CA GLU A 519 -1.94 21.39 5.54
C GLU A 519 -2.63 21.85 4.26
N ALA A 520 -3.81 22.48 4.35
CA ALA A 520 -4.49 23.07 3.19
C ALA A 520 -3.66 24.23 2.56
N VAL A 521 -3.03 25.08 3.39
CA VAL A 521 -2.10 26.12 2.92
C VAL A 521 -0.91 25.49 2.21
N ARG A 522 -0.36 24.38 2.73
CA ARG A 522 0.72 23.63 2.08
C ARG A 522 0.34 23.13 0.71
N ASP A 523 -0.80 22.45 0.62
CA ASP A 523 -1.29 21.88 -0.63
C ASP A 523 -1.48 22.98 -1.68
N ALA A 524 -2.01 24.16 -1.28
CA ALA A 524 -2.14 25.32 -2.16
C ALA A 524 -0.80 25.90 -2.63
N VAL A 525 0.20 26.02 -1.74
CA VAL A 525 1.56 26.47 -2.11
C VAL A 525 2.20 25.49 -3.08
N SER A 526 2.14 24.19 -2.80
CA SER A 526 2.69 23.16 -3.69
C SER A 526 2.01 23.15 -5.05
N ALA A 527 0.68 23.28 -5.10
CA ALA A 527 -0.07 23.37 -6.35
C ALA A 527 0.34 24.60 -7.17
N ARG A 528 0.41 25.79 -6.55
CA ARG A 528 0.78 27.04 -7.21
C ARG A 528 2.20 27.02 -7.77
N LEU A 529 3.16 26.54 -6.98
CA LEU A 529 4.56 26.42 -7.44
C LEU A 529 4.70 25.39 -8.56
N ALA A 530 3.96 24.27 -8.50
CA ALA A 530 3.96 23.27 -9.56
C ALA A 530 3.32 23.79 -10.86
N GLU A 531 2.24 24.56 -10.77
CA GLU A 531 1.55 25.17 -11.93
C GLU A 531 2.45 26.16 -12.69
N HIS A 532 3.34 26.86 -11.99
CA HIS A 532 4.22 27.89 -12.57
C HIS A 532 5.67 27.42 -12.71
N ALA A 533 5.93 26.11 -12.62
CA ALA A 533 7.29 25.56 -12.56
C ALA A 533 8.14 25.94 -13.79
N ALA A 534 7.53 26.17 -14.95
CA ALA A 534 8.19 26.49 -16.21
C ALA A 534 8.99 27.79 -16.12
N ASP A 535 8.45 28.74 -15.37
CA ASP A 535 8.97 30.09 -15.21
C ASP A 535 10.03 30.19 -14.11
N ALA A 536 10.24 29.11 -13.34
CA ALA A 536 11.19 29.11 -12.22
C ALA A 536 12.63 29.36 -12.71
N PRO A 537 13.41 30.29 -12.12
CA PRO A 537 14.82 30.49 -12.47
C PRO A 537 15.71 29.30 -12.12
N PRO A 538 16.84 29.08 -12.85
CA PRO A 538 17.74 27.95 -12.59
C PRO A 538 18.73 28.20 -11.44
N GLY A 539 18.99 29.45 -11.08
CA GLY A 539 19.87 29.84 -9.97
C GLY A 539 19.14 29.79 -8.63
N ASP A 540 19.88 29.51 -7.56
CA ASP A 540 19.31 29.21 -6.24
C ASP A 540 18.67 30.43 -5.58
N VAL A 541 19.32 31.58 -5.72
CA VAL A 541 18.86 32.85 -5.15
C VAL A 541 17.64 33.34 -5.91
N GLU A 542 17.71 33.35 -7.23
CA GLU A 542 16.60 33.76 -8.10
C GLU A 542 15.40 32.81 -7.97
N CYS A 543 15.64 31.50 -7.79
CA CYS A 543 14.60 30.51 -7.53
C CYS A 543 13.91 30.76 -6.17
N ALA A 544 14.67 31.12 -5.13
CA ALA A 544 14.12 31.47 -3.84
C ALA A 544 13.26 32.75 -3.90
N GLU A 545 13.72 33.78 -4.61
CA GLU A 545 12.97 35.02 -4.85
C GLU A 545 11.67 34.78 -5.64
N TRP A 546 11.75 33.95 -6.68
CA TRP A 546 10.59 33.52 -7.47
C TRP A 546 9.56 32.81 -6.60
N ALA A 547 10.00 31.82 -5.82
CA ALA A 547 9.11 31.06 -4.94
C ALA A 547 8.45 31.96 -3.89
N ARG A 548 9.19 32.93 -3.34
CA ARG A 548 8.63 33.96 -2.45
C ARG A 548 7.47 34.70 -3.08
N GLY A 549 7.62 35.20 -4.31
CA GLY A 549 6.55 35.93 -5.00
C GLY A 549 5.25 35.12 -5.10
N HIS A 550 5.34 33.81 -5.33
CA HIS A 550 4.17 32.92 -5.35
C HIS A 550 3.60 32.65 -3.95
N ILE A 551 4.45 32.50 -2.93
CA ILE A 551 4.05 32.30 -1.52
C ILE A 551 3.34 33.55 -0.97
N ASP A 552 3.86 34.73 -1.25
CA ASP A 552 3.30 36.00 -0.78
C ASP A 552 1.97 36.31 -1.48
N ALA A 553 1.84 35.99 -2.77
CA ALA A 553 0.58 36.10 -3.50
C ALA A 553 -0.54 35.22 -2.90
N LEU A 554 -0.17 34.14 -2.20
CA LEU A 554 -1.11 33.30 -1.44
C LEU A 554 -1.34 33.80 -0.01
N ARG A 555 -0.74 34.91 0.42
CA ARG A 555 -0.84 35.48 1.77
C ARG A 555 -0.49 34.49 2.88
N VAL A 556 0.46 33.59 2.63
CA VAL A 556 0.83 32.48 3.52
C VAL A 556 1.20 32.94 4.94
N PRO A 557 2.03 33.98 5.16
CA PRO A 557 2.39 34.42 6.52
C PRO A 557 1.18 34.76 7.40
N ALA A 558 0.16 35.43 6.84
CA ALA A 558 -1.05 35.80 7.57
C ALA A 558 -1.89 34.56 7.92
N ALA A 559 -2.04 33.62 6.98
CA ALA A 559 -2.77 32.39 7.19
C ALA A 559 -2.10 31.49 8.25
N LEU A 560 -0.78 31.37 8.23
CA LEU A 560 -0.02 30.60 9.21
C LEU A 560 -0.06 31.24 10.60
N ALA A 561 0.02 32.58 10.68
CA ALA A 561 -0.15 33.30 11.95
C ALA A 561 -1.51 33.00 12.58
N HIS A 562 -2.59 33.07 11.80
CA HIS A 562 -3.93 32.71 12.26
C HIS A 562 -3.97 31.26 12.79
N CYS A 563 -3.45 30.30 12.03
CA CYS A 563 -3.48 28.89 12.43
C CYS A 563 -2.68 28.63 13.70
N VAL A 564 -1.45 29.12 13.80
CA VAL A 564 -0.60 28.89 14.98
C VAL A 564 -1.20 29.57 16.23
N GLN A 565 -1.76 30.77 16.10
CA GLN A 565 -2.45 31.43 17.22
C GLN A 565 -3.69 30.64 17.66
N GLN A 566 -4.49 30.11 16.74
CA GLN A 566 -5.63 29.25 17.08
C GLN A 566 -5.17 27.96 17.76
N ALA A 567 -4.10 27.32 17.28
CA ALA A 567 -3.52 26.14 17.92
C ALA A 567 -3.02 26.44 19.34
N ALA A 568 -2.30 27.55 19.54
CA ALA A 568 -1.80 27.95 20.85
C ALA A 568 -2.93 28.29 21.84
N ARG A 569 -3.98 28.99 21.38
CA ARG A 569 -5.19 29.27 22.19
C ARG A 569 -5.94 27.98 22.54
N GLY A 570 -6.09 27.08 21.57
CA GLY A 570 -6.68 25.76 21.79
C GLY A 570 -5.92 24.95 22.83
N TYR A 571 -4.59 24.93 22.73
CA TYR A 571 -3.70 24.27 23.69
C TYR A 571 -3.78 24.88 25.09
N ALA A 572 -3.71 26.21 25.21
CA ALA A 572 -3.86 26.90 26.49
C ALA A 572 -5.23 26.62 27.14
N THR A 573 -6.31 26.66 26.34
CA THR A 573 -7.67 26.31 26.81
C THR A 573 -7.73 24.88 27.31
N ALA A 574 -7.11 23.93 26.58
CA ALA A 574 -7.10 22.52 26.95
C ALA A 574 -6.44 22.27 28.32
N LEU A 575 -5.47 23.09 28.71
CA LEU A 575 -4.76 23.01 29.99
C LEU A 575 -5.31 23.96 31.07
N GLY A 576 -6.58 24.38 30.96
CA GLY A 576 -7.25 25.19 31.99
C GLY A 576 -7.23 26.71 31.76
N GLY A 577 -6.62 27.18 30.66
CA GLY A 577 -6.69 28.59 30.23
C GLY A 577 -5.68 29.54 30.89
N ASP A 578 -4.91 29.08 31.87
CA ASP A 578 -3.95 29.91 32.62
C ASP A 578 -2.66 30.21 31.84
N LEU A 579 -2.42 29.51 30.73
CA LEU A 579 -1.25 29.71 29.89
C LEU A 579 -1.48 30.85 28.89
N ASP A 580 -0.54 31.80 28.83
CA ASP A 580 -0.48 32.79 27.77
C ASP A 580 -0.18 32.11 26.42
N PRO A 581 -1.05 32.24 25.39
CA PRO A 581 -0.80 31.67 24.06
C PRO A 581 0.54 32.09 23.45
N ALA A 582 1.03 33.32 23.73
CA ALA A 582 2.34 33.75 23.24
C ALA A 582 3.49 32.96 23.91
N ALA A 583 3.32 32.59 25.19
CA ALA A 583 4.26 31.70 25.88
C ALA A 583 4.27 30.28 25.31
N VAL A 584 3.10 29.76 24.89
CA VAL A 584 2.97 28.46 24.22
C VAL A 584 3.71 28.47 22.89
N VAL A 585 3.52 29.51 22.06
CA VAL A 585 4.22 29.64 20.78
C VAL A 585 5.73 29.72 20.99
N ARG A 586 6.20 30.55 21.93
CA ARG A 586 7.63 30.66 22.25
C ARG A 586 8.23 29.32 22.68
N ALA A 587 7.55 28.58 23.55
CA ALA A 587 8.01 27.26 24.00
C ALA A 587 8.09 26.26 22.84
N ALA A 588 7.09 26.26 21.95
CA ALA A 588 7.11 25.42 20.75
C ALA A 588 8.23 25.82 19.77
N LEU A 589 8.52 27.11 19.61
CA LEU A 589 9.66 27.60 18.82
C LEU A 589 11.00 27.22 19.46
N ALA A 590 11.11 27.21 20.79
CA ALA A 590 12.31 26.73 21.49
C ALA A 590 12.58 25.26 21.15
N VAL A 591 11.54 24.42 21.20
CA VAL A 591 11.63 23.00 20.81
C VAL A 591 12.01 22.85 19.34
N GLU A 592 11.40 23.63 18.45
CA GLU A 592 11.74 23.65 17.02
C GLU A 592 13.23 23.96 16.81
N VAL A 593 13.73 25.05 17.38
CA VAL A 593 15.11 25.49 17.21
C VAL A 593 16.07 24.46 17.80
N ALA A 594 15.82 23.97 19.01
CA ALA A 594 16.65 22.97 19.66
C ALA A 594 16.72 21.66 18.85
N SER A 595 15.60 21.25 18.25
CA SER A 595 15.50 19.98 17.50
C SER A 595 15.99 20.09 16.06
N GLN A 596 15.92 21.27 15.45
CA GLN A 596 16.10 21.45 14.01
C GLN A 596 17.29 22.33 13.61
N ALA A 597 17.99 22.97 14.55
CA ALA A 597 19.11 23.87 14.23
C ALA A 597 20.16 23.25 13.29
N PHE A 598 20.38 21.94 13.37
CA PHE A 598 21.34 21.22 12.56
C PHE A 598 20.72 20.25 11.55
N THR A 599 19.39 20.16 11.46
CA THR A 599 18.70 19.20 10.57
C THR A 599 17.67 19.84 9.66
N ALA A 600 17.33 21.12 9.87
CA ALA A 600 16.34 21.86 9.08
C ALA A 600 16.69 22.02 7.59
N TYR A 601 17.89 21.60 7.17
CA TYR A 601 18.29 21.52 5.77
C TYR A 601 17.66 20.32 5.04
N GLY A 602 17.21 19.29 5.77
CA GLY A 602 16.55 18.11 5.20
C GLY A 602 15.04 18.33 5.00
N PRO A 603 14.40 17.55 4.11
CA PRO A 603 12.96 17.60 3.95
C PRO A 603 12.27 17.18 5.25
N PHE A 604 11.20 17.89 5.61
CA PHE A 604 10.42 17.56 6.80
C PHE A 604 9.75 16.19 6.65
N ARG A 605 10.25 15.19 7.38
CA ARG A 605 9.65 13.86 7.45
C ARG A 605 8.65 13.80 8.59
N ARG A 606 7.40 13.46 8.26
CA ARG A 606 6.34 13.27 9.25
C ARG A 606 6.53 11.89 9.87
N THR A 607 6.99 11.84 11.11
CA THR A 607 7.04 10.59 11.87
C THR A 607 5.74 10.46 12.67
N ALA A 608 5.07 9.34 12.49
CA ALA A 608 3.94 8.93 13.31
C ALA A 608 4.27 7.57 13.92
N PRO A 609 4.01 7.35 15.22
CA PRO A 609 4.21 6.04 15.82
C PRO A 609 3.19 5.05 15.29
N PHE A 610 3.67 3.88 14.87
CA PHE A 610 2.87 2.75 14.42
C PHE A 610 3.54 1.44 14.83
N ARG A 611 2.77 0.33 14.86
CA ARG A 611 3.34 -1.02 14.93
C ARG A 611 3.21 -1.69 13.57
N LEU A 612 4.22 -2.43 13.17
CA LEU A 612 4.19 -3.20 11.92
C LEU A 612 3.64 -4.61 12.18
N LEU A 613 2.67 -5.02 11.37
CA LEU A 613 2.15 -6.39 11.30
C LEU A 613 2.36 -6.92 9.89
N ARG A 614 3.19 -7.97 9.73
CA ARG A 614 3.27 -8.73 8.49
C ARG A 614 2.22 -9.83 8.50
N LEU A 615 1.21 -9.71 7.65
CA LEU A 615 0.15 -10.69 7.45
C LEU A 615 0.53 -11.59 6.27
N GLY A 616 0.93 -12.82 6.57
CA GLY A 616 1.31 -13.84 5.59
C GLY A 616 0.84 -15.26 5.95
N PRO A 617 0.99 -16.23 5.03
CA PRO A 617 0.45 -17.58 5.18
C PRO A 617 1.29 -18.49 6.09
N ASP A 618 2.32 -17.95 6.74
CA ASP A 618 3.26 -18.65 7.61
C ASP A 618 2.94 -18.54 9.11
N VAL A 619 1.72 -18.09 9.45
CA VAL A 619 1.28 -17.96 10.83
C VAL A 619 0.88 -19.29 11.46
N ASP A 620 1.32 -19.47 12.70
CA ASP A 620 0.94 -20.60 13.56
C ASP A 620 -0.57 -20.52 13.86
N SER A 621 -1.34 -21.54 13.52
CA SER A 621 -2.78 -21.57 13.72
C SER A 621 -3.16 -22.59 14.80
N PRO A 622 -3.67 -22.19 15.97
CA PRO A 622 -4.01 -23.10 17.07
C PRO A 622 -5.15 -24.09 16.73
N PHE A 623 -5.86 -23.84 15.64
CA PHE A 623 -6.83 -24.75 15.05
C PHE A 623 -6.21 -26.03 14.48
N VAL A 624 -4.97 -25.97 13.98
CA VAL A 624 -4.30 -27.07 13.26
C VAL A 624 -2.90 -27.41 13.77
N ASP A 625 -2.22 -26.46 14.42
CA ASP A 625 -0.84 -26.60 14.87
C ASP A 625 -0.81 -26.91 16.37
N ALA A 626 -1.16 -28.15 16.70
CA ALA A 626 -1.36 -28.60 18.09
C ALA A 626 -0.06 -28.83 18.89
N ASP A 627 1.06 -29.08 18.22
CA ASP A 627 2.35 -29.37 18.84
C ASP A 627 3.52 -28.58 18.19
N ALA A 628 4.67 -28.57 18.87
CA ALA A 628 5.85 -27.81 18.44
C ALA A 628 6.39 -28.26 17.07
N ASP A 629 6.27 -29.55 16.74
CA ASP A 629 6.71 -30.08 15.46
C ASP A 629 5.75 -29.65 14.34
N ALA A 630 4.44 -29.61 14.61
CA ALA A 630 3.42 -29.10 13.70
C ALA A 630 3.61 -27.61 13.44
N VAL A 631 3.95 -26.82 14.47
CA VAL A 631 4.33 -25.41 14.33
C VAL A 631 5.58 -25.27 13.45
N GLN A 632 6.63 -26.04 13.73
CA GLN A 632 7.87 -25.99 12.94
C GLN A 632 7.62 -26.39 11.47
N ARG A 633 6.78 -27.40 11.23
CA ARG A 633 6.33 -27.80 9.90
C ARG A 633 5.49 -26.70 9.23
N ALA A 634 4.53 -26.12 9.93
CA ALA A 634 3.69 -25.04 9.43
C ALA A 634 4.55 -23.84 9.00
N ARG A 635 5.55 -23.46 9.82
CA ARG A 635 6.61 -22.48 9.50
C ARG A 635 7.56 -22.91 8.40
N GLY A 636 7.66 -24.20 8.09
CA GLY A 636 8.37 -24.76 6.93
C GLY A 636 7.55 -24.78 5.62
N PHE A 637 6.21 -24.79 5.69
CA PHE A 637 5.33 -24.87 4.51
C PHE A 637 4.70 -23.56 4.01
N GLY A 638 3.91 -22.87 4.83
CA GLY A 638 3.19 -21.60 4.61
C GLY A 638 2.82 -21.20 3.18
N ASP A 639 3.70 -20.66 2.31
CA ASP A 639 3.27 -20.30 0.94
C ASP A 639 2.91 -21.54 0.10
N SER A 640 3.49 -22.70 0.41
CA SER A 640 3.16 -23.99 -0.20
C SER A 640 1.77 -24.52 0.20
N LYS A 641 1.12 -23.92 1.20
CA LYS A 641 -0.26 -24.25 1.60
C LYS A 641 -1.33 -23.59 0.71
N LEU A 642 -0.92 -22.69 -0.18
CA LEU A 642 -1.80 -22.00 -1.11
C LEU A 642 -1.68 -22.61 -2.51
N TYR A 643 -2.79 -22.77 -3.21
CA TYR A 643 -2.76 -23.14 -4.63
C TYR A 643 -2.24 -21.98 -5.48
N GLY A 644 -2.55 -20.73 -5.11
CA GLY A 644 -2.18 -19.53 -5.84
C GLY A 644 -0.69 -19.23 -5.88
N THR A 645 0.14 -19.96 -5.13
CA THR A 645 1.61 -19.93 -5.24
C THR A 645 2.15 -20.98 -6.22
N ARG A 646 1.29 -21.93 -6.62
CA ARG A 646 1.65 -23.03 -7.51
C ARG A 646 1.44 -22.63 -8.98
N VAL A 647 2.09 -23.39 -9.87
CA VAL A 647 1.96 -23.23 -11.33
C VAL A 647 2.13 -21.76 -11.77
N MET A 648 3.29 -21.16 -11.46
CA MET A 648 3.62 -19.76 -11.79
C MET A 648 2.61 -18.73 -11.27
N HIS A 649 2.02 -18.98 -10.10
CA HIS A 649 0.96 -18.17 -9.49
C HIS A 649 -0.39 -18.15 -10.19
N PHE A 650 -0.71 -19.15 -11.01
CA PHE A 650 -2.01 -19.26 -11.69
C PHE A 650 -2.92 -20.36 -11.16
N ALA A 651 -2.41 -21.27 -10.30
CA ALA A 651 -3.14 -22.50 -10.04
C ALA A 651 -4.52 -22.23 -9.42
N ALA A 652 -4.65 -21.28 -8.47
CA ALA A 652 -5.95 -21.00 -7.85
C ALA A 652 -7.06 -20.71 -8.87
N PHE A 653 -6.79 -20.04 -10.00
CA PHE A 653 -7.81 -19.80 -11.03
C PHE A 653 -8.24 -21.04 -11.82
N GLY A 654 -7.55 -22.17 -11.66
CA GLY A 654 -7.84 -23.41 -12.37
C GLY A 654 -9.12 -24.10 -11.93
N LEU A 655 -9.31 -24.33 -10.62
CA LEU A 655 -10.47 -25.06 -10.09
C LEU A 655 -11.21 -24.26 -9.02
N ALA A 656 -12.54 -24.37 -9.00
CA ALA A 656 -13.40 -23.78 -7.96
C ALA A 656 -12.98 -24.19 -6.55
N ALA A 657 -12.71 -25.48 -6.35
CA ALA A 657 -12.26 -26.02 -5.07
C ALA A 657 -10.89 -25.46 -4.62
N TRP A 658 -10.03 -25.01 -5.55
CA TRP A 658 -8.75 -24.40 -5.22
C TRP A 658 -8.92 -22.92 -4.85
N ARG A 659 -9.83 -22.20 -5.52
CA ARG A 659 -10.19 -20.83 -5.14
C ARG A 659 -10.84 -20.78 -3.76
N ALA A 660 -11.81 -21.67 -3.50
CA ALA A 660 -12.47 -21.76 -2.21
C ALA A 660 -11.45 -22.05 -1.09
N TRP A 661 -10.47 -22.91 -1.35
CA TRP A 661 -9.37 -23.17 -0.41
C TRP A 661 -8.54 -21.93 -0.13
N ASP A 662 -8.02 -21.25 -1.15
CA ASP A 662 -7.17 -20.07 -0.97
C ASP A 662 -7.91 -18.91 -0.31
N TRP A 663 -9.19 -18.71 -0.65
CA TRP A 663 -10.08 -17.75 0.00
C TRP A 663 -10.21 -18.04 1.50
N THR A 664 -10.53 -19.29 1.85
CA THR A 664 -10.69 -19.73 3.25
C THR A 664 -9.37 -19.58 4.00
N ALA A 665 -8.25 -20.00 3.41
CA ALA A 665 -6.93 -19.84 4.00
C ALA A 665 -6.61 -18.36 4.29
N GLY A 666 -6.99 -17.43 3.40
CA GLY A 666 -6.85 -16.00 3.62
C GLY A 666 -7.62 -15.49 4.84
N ARG A 667 -8.87 -15.93 5.01
CA ARG A 667 -9.68 -15.60 6.20
C ARG A 667 -9.02 -16.14 7.47
N LEU A 668 -8.62 -17.41 7.48
CA LEU A 668 -7.98 -18.06 8.64
C LEU A 668 -6.67 -17.36 9.03
N ASP A 669 -5.83 -17.01 8.05
CA ASP A 669 -4.56 -16.31 8.29
C ASP A 669 -4.80 -14.91 8.88
N ALA A 670 -5.78 -14.18 8.34
CA ALA A 670 -6.17 -12.88 8.85
C ALA A 670 -6.67 -12.94 10.29
N GLN A 671 -7.51 -13.94 10.63
CA GLN A 671 -8.02 -14.13 11.99
C GLN A 671 -6.90 -14.24 13.02
N VAL A 672 -5.88 -15.07 12.75
CA VAL A 672 -4.76 -15.23 13.70
C VAL A 672 -3.93 -13.95 13.81
N HIS A 673 -3.54 -13.36 12.67
CA HIS A 673 -2.70 -12.17 12.66
C HIS A 673 -3.37 -10.97 13.33
N LEU A 674 -4.64 -10.71 13.00
CA LEU A 674 -5.39 -9.59 13.55
C LEU A 674 -5.67 -9.78 15.04
N ALA A 675 -6.05 -10.99 15.48
CA ALA A 675 -6.24 -11.27 16.90
C ALA A 675 -4.92 -11.10 17.69
N ARG A 676 -3.79 -11.58 17.16
CA ARG A 676 -2.48 -11.37 17.79
C ARG A 676 -2.10 -9.89 17.89
N ALA A 677 -2.42 -9.09 16.87
CA ALA A 677 -2.09 -7.67 16.84
C ALA A 677 -3.00 -6.83 17.74
N LEU A 678 -4.26 -7.26 17.91
CA LEU A 678 -5.27 -6.50 18.66
C LEU A 678 -5.30 -6.81 20.15
N ARG A 679 -4.63 -7.87 20.61
CA ARG A 679 -4.59 -8.28 22.02
C ARG A 679 -4.19 -7.14 22.98
N PRO A 680 -4.58 -7.23 24.27
CA PRO A 680 -4.15 -6.27 25.29
C PRO A 680 -2.61 -6.19 25.38
N GLU A 681 -2.07 -4.98 25.56
CA GLU A 681 -0.62 -4.73 25.54
C GLU A 681 0.07 -5.18 26.85
N ASP A 682 -0.67 -5.19 27.97
CA ASP A 682 -0.11 -5.33 29.32
C ASP A 682 -0.24 -6.75 29.92
N GLY A 683 -0.72 -7.72 29.12
CA GLY A 683 -0.93 -9.10 29.55
C GLY A 683 -0.27 -10.10 28.61
N GLY A 684 0.22 -11.22 29.15
CA GLY A 684 0.54 -12.39 28.34
C GLY A 684 -0.65 -12.83 27.48
N THR A 685 -0.44 -13.78 26.57
CA THR A 685 -1.52 -14.27 25.69
C THR A 685 -2.75 -14.68 26.52
N PRO A 686 -3.93 -14.05 26.31
CA PRO A 686 -5.11 -14.35 27.12
C PRO A 686 -5.49 -15.83 26.99
N ALA A 687 -5.85 -16.48 28.11
CA ALA A 687 -6.19 -17.90 28.12
C ALA A 687 -7.37 -18.24 27.19
N TRP A 688 -8.29 -17.30 26.96
CA TRP A 688 -9.43 -17.47 26.07
C TRP A 688 -9.08 -17.38 24.58
N LEU A 689 -7.93 -16.79 24.22
CA LEU A 689 -7.59 -16.47 22.83
C LEU A 689 -7.47 -17.72 21.96
N THR A 690 -6.79 -18.74 22.48
CA THR A 690 -6.60 -20.02 21.77
C THR A 690 -7.95 -20.67 21.48
N GLY A 691 -8.84 -20.75 22.48
CA GLY A 691 -10.18 -21.30 22.30
C GLY A 691 -11.01 -20.51 21.31
N TRP A 692 -11.00 -19.17 21.41
CA TRP A 692 -11.69 -18.30 20.46
C TRP A 692 -11.20 -18.48 19.03
N LEU A 693 -9.88 -18.57 18.82
CA LEU A 693 -9.28 -18.81 17.51
C LEU A 693 -9.70 -20.17 16.95
N THR A 694 -9.64 -21.23 17.75
CA THR A 694 -10.09 -22.57 17.33
C THR A 694 -11.56 -22.56 16.94
N ASP A 695 -12.42 -21.90 17.72
CA ASP A 695 -13.86 -21.84 17.47
C ASP A 695 -14.19 -21.08 16.17
N VAL A 696 -13.63 -19.88 15.99
CA VAL A 696 -13.91 -19.06 14.79
C VAL A 696 -13.36 -19.71 13.52
N GLN A 697 -12.18 -20.33 13.61
CA GLN A 697 -11.56 -21.03 12.48
C GLN A 697 -12.34 -22.30 12.11
N THR A 698 -12.84 -23.03 13.11
CA THR A 698 -13.72 -24.20 12.89
C THR A 698 -14.97 -23.79 12.12
N ARG A 699 -15.69 -22.77 12.59
CA ARG A 699 -16.91 -22.28 11.93
C ARG A 699 -16.61 -21.78 10.52
N THR A 700 -15.52 -21.04 10.34
CA THR A 700 -15.10 -20.53 9.02
C THR A 700 -14.88 -21.68 8.02
N VAL A 701 -14.20 -22.76 8.43
CA VAL A 701 -13.97 -23.92 7.56
C VAL A 701 -15.26 -24.70 7.28
N GLU A 702 -16.10 -24.89 8.29
CA GLU A 702 -17.38 -25.59 8.15
C GLU A 702 -18.33 -24.82 7.21
N GLU A 703 -18.45 -23.51 7.36
CA GLU A 703 -19.31 -22.65 6.53
C GLU A 703 -18.76 -22.46 5.12
N GLU A 704 -17.45 -22.28 4.95
CA GLU A 704 -16.86 -22.01 3.63
C GLU A 704 -16.71 -23.28 2.79
N LEU A 705 -16.36 -24.41 3.41
CA LEU A 705 -15.94 -25.62 2.69
C LEU A 705 -16.75 -26.85 3.00
N GLU A 706 -17.66 -26.81 3.99
CA GLU A 706 -18.39 -27.98 4.48
C GLU A 706 -17.43 -29.09 4.93
N GLN A 707 -16.29 -28.71 5.50
CA GLN A 707 -15.24 -29.62 5.94
C GLN A 707 -15.08 -29.61 7.46
N THR A 708 -14.72 -30.76 8.01
CA THR A 708 -14.30 -30.84 9.42
C THR A 708 -12.89 -30.29 9.58
N PRO A 709 -12.52 -29.83 10.79
CA PRO A 709 -11.15 -29.41 11.10
C PRO A 709 -10.08 -30.45 10.74
N ALA A 710 -10.37 -31.73 11.00
CA ALA A 710 -9.48 -32.84 10.67
C ALA A 710 -9.31 -33.03 9.15
N ALA A 711 -10.39 -32.87 8.38
CA ALA A 711 -10.32 -32.94 6.91
C ALA A 711 -9.50 -31.80 6.32
N TRP A 712 -9.66 -30.58 6.83
CA TRP A 712 -8.85 -29.43 6.45
C TRP A 712 -7.37 -29.65 6.80
N ALA A 713 -7.07 -30.11 8.02
CA ALA A 713 -5.70 -30.38 8.47
C ALA A 713 -5.00 -31.43 7.58
N GLY A 714 -5.68 -32.54 7.27
CA GLY A 714 -5.16 -33.58 6.38
C GLY A 714 -4.87 -33.04 4.98
N ARG A 715 -5.84 -32.32 4.38
CA ARG A 715 -5.67 -31.75 3.04
C ARG A 715 -4.57 -30.68 2.98
N ARG A 716 -4.42 -29.88 4.05
CA ARG A 716 -3.33 -28.91 4.19
C ARG A 716 -1.99 -29.63 4.12
N GLN A 717 -1.85 -30.72 4.88
CA GLN A 717 -0.62 -31.50 4.92
C GLN A 717 -0.30 -32.14 3.57
N GLU A 718 -1.29 -32.76 2.93
CA GLU A 718 -1.14 -33.28 1.56
C GLU A 718 -0.67 -32.19 0.60
N LEU A 719 -1.30 -31.02 0.61
CA LEU A 719 -0.95 -29.93 -0.30
C LEU A 719 0.49 -29.43 -0.07
N CYS A 720 0.96 -29.41 1.17
CA CYS A 720 2.33 -29.01 1.49
C CYS A 720 3.38 -29.97 0.91
N GLU A 721 3.06 -31.25 0.84
CA GLU A 721 3.95 -32.30 0.30
C GLU A 721 3.88 -32.42 -1.22
N VAL A 722 2.77 -32.03 -1.82
CA VAL A 722 2.52 -32.13 -3.26
C VAL A 722 3.35 -31.11 -4.06
N ARG A 723 4.03 -31.59 -5.12
CA ARG A 723 4.76 -30.74 -6.07
C ARG A 723 3.84 -30.18 -7.13
N SER A 724 4.20 -29.04 -7.72
CA SER A 724 3.41 -28.40 -8.79
C SER A 724 3.18 -29.32 -10.00
N GLY A 725 4.12 -30.21 -10.32
CA GLY A 725 3.97 -31.19 -11.41
C GLY A 725 2.86 -32.22 -11.15
N ASP A 726 2.72 -32.65 -9.90
CA ASP A 726 1.71 -33.63 -9.49
C ASP A 726 0.30 -33.03 -9.50
N LEU A 727 0.17 -31.74 -9.15
CA LEU A 727 -1.10 -31.01 -9.29
C LEU A 727 -1.57 -30.96 -10.74
N VAL A 728 -0.67 -30.66 -11.69
CA VAL A 728 -0.97 -30.66 -13.13
C VAL A 728 -1.31 -32.08 -13.61
N GLY A 729 -0.58 -33.09 -13.13
CA GLY A 729 -0.89 -34.50 -13.40
C GLY A 729 -2.26 -34.91 -12.87
N GLY A 730 -2.66 -34.42 -11.69
CA GLY A 730 -3.98 -34.62 -11.09
C GLY A 730 -5.10 -33.98 -11.91
N LEU A 731 -4.91 -32.75 -12.39
CA LEU A 731 -5.86 -32.09 -13.30
C LEU A 731 -6.10 -32.94 -14.56
N TYR A 732 -5.06 -33.54 -15.12
CA TYR A 732 -5.16 -34.42 -16.28
C TYR A 732 -5.97 -35.70 -16.05
N ARG A 733 -6.19 -36.11 -14.79
CA ARG A 733 -7.02 -37.29 -14.48
C ARG A 733 -8.52 -36.99 -14.54
N THR A 734 -8.90 -35.72 -14.44
CA THR A 734 -10.30 -35.28 -14.48
C THR A 734 -10.65 -34.72 -15.86
N GLU A 735 -11.89 -34.94 -16.31
CA GLU A 735 -12.32 -34.41 -17.62
C GLU A 735 -12.35 -32.87 -17.62
N ALA A 736 -12.81 -32.26 -16.52
CA ALA A 736 -12.79 -30.81 -16.34
C ALA A 736 -11.35 -30.24 -16.36
N GLY A 737 -10.40 -30.89 -15.69
CA GLY A 737 -9.01 -30.46 -15.69
C GLY A 737 -8.31 -30.63 -17.04
N ARG A 738 -8.64 -31.68 -17.81
CA ARG A 738 -8.17 -31.81 -19.21
C ARG A 738 -8.70 -30.69 -20.09
N GLN A 739 -9.96 -30.32 -19.96
CA GLN A 739 -10.55 -29.21 -20.71
C GLN A 739 -9.86 -27.88 -20.36
N LEU A 740 -9.67 -27.58 -19.08
CA LEU A 740 -8.91 -26.42 -18.61
C LEU A 740 -7.50 -26.36 -19.22
N LEU A 741 -6.73 -27.45 -19.10
CA LEU A 741 -5.36 -27.51 -19.63
C LEU A 741 -5.31 -27.29 -21.15
N ARG A 742 -6.28 -27.85 -21.89
CA ARG A 742 -6.41 -27.63 -23.33
C ARG A 742 -6.76 -26.17 -23.65
N SER A 743 -7.72 -25.57 -22.94
CA SER A 743 -8.12 -24.17 -23.15
C SER A 743 -6.97 -23.20 -22.85
N VAL A 744 -6.22 -23.42 -21.77
CA VAL A 744 -5.04 -22.60 -21.43
C VAL A 744 -3.93 -22.78 -22.48
N ALA A 745 -3.62 -24.00 -22.90
CA ALA A 745 -2.63 -24.26 -23.93
C ALA A 745 -3.03 -23.65 -25.28
N ASP A 746 -4.30 -23.74 -25.66
CA ASP A 746 -4.84 -23.15 -26.89
C ASP A 746 -4.84 -21.62 -26.83
N ALA A 747 -5.14 -21.01 -25.68
CA ALA A 747 -5.05 -19.56 -25.50
C ALA A 747 -3.59 -19.06 -25.54
N ALA A 748 -2.67 -19.73 -24.83
CA ALA A 748 -1.25 -19.37 -24.80
C ALA A 748 -0.59 -19.50 -26.18
N THR A 749 -0.90 -20.56 -26.93
CA THR A 749 -0.37 -20.76 -28.30
C THR A 749 -0.92 -19.75 -29.31
N ARG A 750 -2.15 -19.27 -29.11
CA ARG A 750 -2.75 -18.18 -29.91
C ARG A 750 -2.09 -16.82 -29.66
N ALA A 751 -1.67 -16.57 -28.42
CA ALA A 751 -0.99 -15.33 -28.03
C ALA A 751 0.50 -15.27 -28.48
N LEU A 752 1.06 -16.33 -29.07
CA LEU A 752 2.45 -16.34 -29.55
C LEU A 752 2.63 -15.41 -30.78
N PRO A 753 3.64 -14.53 -30.77
CA PRO A 753 3.88 -13.57 -31.85
C PRO A 753 4.21 -14.26 -33.19
N HIS A 754 3.85 -13.60 -34.30
CA HIS A 754 4.00 -14.09 -35.68
C HIS A 754 5.42 -14.23 -36.20
N ARG A 755 6.39 -13.64 -35.51
CA ARG A 755 7.74 -13.50 -36.01
C ARG A 755 8.64 -14.47 -35.23
N PHE A 756 8.89 -15.62 -35.84
CA PHE A 756 9.94 -16.51 -35.40
C PHE A 756 11.22 -16.14 -36.15
N ALA A 757 12.34 -16.11 -35.43
CA ALA A 757 13.66 -15.88 -35.98
C ALA A 757 14.49 -17.17 -35.82
N LEU A 758 15.38 -17.43 -36.76
CA LEU A 758 16.39 -18.47 -36.60
C LEU A 758 17.63 -17.83 -35.98
N ASP A 759 18.23 -18.47 -34.97
CA ASP A 759 19.59 -18.09 -34.54
C ASP A 759 20.64 -18.54 -35.56
N GLN A 760 21.91 -18.16 -35.31
CA GLN A 760 23.06 -18.51 -36.13
C GLN A 760 23.29 -20.02 -36.29
N ARG A 761 22.61 -20.86 -35.49
CA ARG A 761 22.68 -22.33 -35.55
C ARG A 761 21.40 -22.95 -36.16
N GLY A 762 20.51 -22.13 -36.73
CA GLY A 762 19.28 -22.59 -37.35
C GLY A 762 18.21 -23.05 -36.36
N ARG A 763 18.29 -22.68 -35.07
CA ARG A 763 17.26 -22.99 -34.07
C ARG A 763 16.18 -21.90 -34.06
N LEU A 764 14.94 -22.36 -34.00
CA LEU A 764 13.74 -21.51 -34.03
C LEU A 764 13.56 -20.82 -32.67
N LEU A 765 13.67 -19.50 -32.64
CA LEU A 765 13.56 -18.64 -31.46
C LEU A 765 12.44 -17.61 -31.63
N ASN A 766 11.85 -17.22 -30.51
CA ASN A 766 10.93 -16.09 -30.46
C ASN A 766 11.70 -14.80 -30.81
N SER A 767 11.18 -13.97 -31.72
CA SER A 767 11.83 -12.72 -32.13
C SER A 767 12.04 -11.72 -31.00
N LEU A 768 11.31 -11.86 -29.88
CA LEU A 768 11.49 -11.05 -28.67
C LEU A 768 12.79 -11.39 -27.91
N VAL A 769 13.34 -12.60 -28.09
CA VAL A 769 14.56 -13.07 -27.43
C VAL A 769 15.80 -12.85 -28.32
N ALA A 770 15.62 -12.77 -29.63
CA ALA A 770 16.72 -12.57 -30.58
C ALA A 770 17.13 -11.09 -30.65
N ARG A 771 18.19 -10.71 -29.90
CA ARG A 771 18.74 -9.34 -29.90
C ARG A 771 19.12 -8.82 -31.31
N ARG A 772 19.39 -9.70 -32.29
CA ARG A 772 19.50 -9.39 -33.74
C ARG A 772 19.15 -10.63 -34.59
N PRO A 773 17.99 -10.70 -35.27
CA PRO A 773 17.65 -11.86 -36.10
C PRO A 773 18.20 -11.73 -37.53
N GLU A 774 18.96 -12.72 -38.02
CA GLU A 774 19.53 -12.75 -39.39
C GLU A 774 18.49 -13.12 -40.47
N ARG A 775 17.47 -13.93 -40.15
CA ARG A 775 16.36 -14.28 -41.06
C ARG A 775 15.02 -14.33 -40.33
N ARG A 776 14.05 -13.54 -40.81
CA ARG A 776 12.64 -13.58 -40.37
C ARG A 776 11.89 -14.58 -41.24
N LEU A 777 11.20 -15.56 -40.64
CA LEU A 777 10.36 -16.48 -41.41
C LEU A 777 9.08 -15.77 -41.91
N PRO A 778 8.61 -16.04 -43.15
CA PRO A 778 7.38 -15.44 -43.66
C PRO A 778 6.13 -15.94 -42.90
N PRO A 779 5.08 -15.12 -42.76
CA PRO A 779 3.88 -15.41 -41.95
C PRO A 779 3.09 -16.65 -42.37
N LEU A 780 3.32 -17.16 -43.60
CA LEU A 780 2.68 -18.36 -44.15
C LEU A 780 3.05 -19.66 -43.39
N TRP A 781 4.18 -19.72 -42.69
CA TRP A 781 4.60 -20.90 -41.92
C TRP A 781 4.11 -20.89 -40.47
N ALA A 782 3.58 -19.76 -39.99
CA ALA A 782 3.09 -19.60 -38.62
C ALA A 782 2.01 -20.62 -38.21
N PRO A 783 1.04 -21.00 -39.08
CA PRO A 783 0.04 -22.03 -38.74
C PRO A 783 0.65 -23.41 -38.49
N ILE A 784 1.66 -23.80 -39.28
CA ILE A 784 2.34 -25.10 -39.18
C ILE A 784 3.24 -25.13 -37.94
N VAL A 785 3.98 -24.06 -37.67
CA VAL A 785 4.78 -23.92 -36.45
C VAL A 785 3.89 -23.92 -35.21
N ARG A 786 2.74 -23.23 -35.26
CA ARG A 786 1.74 -23.25 -34.17
C ARG A 786 1.17 -24.63 -33.93
N TRP A 787 0.81 -25.35 -34.99
CA TRP A 787 0.37 -26.73 -34.86
C TRP A 787 1.46 -27.60 -34.24
N GLY A 788 2.72 -27.45 -34.65
CA GLY A 788 3.87 -28.14 -34.07
C GLY A 788 4.13 -27.81 -32.60
N VAL A 789 4.10 -26.53 -32.22
CA VAL A 789 4.25 -26.06 -30.82
C VAL A 789 3.08 -26.51 -29.97
N ARG A 790 1.85 -26.39 -30.47
CA ARG A 790 0.64 -26.91 -29.82
C ARG A 790 0.76 -28.41 -29.57
N ARG A 791 1.14 -29.20 -30.59
CA ARG A 791 1.34 -30.65 -30.45
C ARG A 791 2.45 -30.98 -29.46
N ARG A 792 3.52 -30.18 -29.43
CA ARG A 792 4.64 -30.35 -28.50
C ARG A 792 4.26 -30.02 -27.07
N VAL A 793 3.60 -28.89 -26.83
CA VAL A 793 3.11 -28.48 -25.49
C VAL A 793 2.08 -29.49 -24.98
N VAL A 794 1.14 -29.90 -25.82
CA VAL A 794 0.17 -30.95 -25.47
C VAL A 794 0.89 -32.28 -25.16
N ARG A 795 1.88 -32.69 -25.96
CA ARG A 795 2.68 -33.90 -25.69
C ARG A 795 3.58 -33.80 -24.45
N GLU A 796 4.15 -32.63 -24.15
CA GLU A 796 4.95 -32.40 -22.94
C GLU A 796 4.06 -32.41 -21.70
N LEU A 797 2.85 -31.82 -21.78
CA LEU A 797 1.82 -31.93 -20.73
C LEU A 797 1.32 -33.37 -20.55
N GLU A 798 1.13 -34.12 -21.65
CA GLU A 798 0.80 -35.56 -21.62
C GLU A 798 1.95 -36.41 -21.04
N GLY A 799 3.21 -36.05 -21.32
CA GLY A 799 4.42 -36.71 -20.81
C GLY A 799 4.64 -36.50 -19.32
N LEU A 800 4.42 -35.28 -18.82
CA LEU A 800 4.41 -34.96 -17.38
C LEU A 800 3.35 -35.77 -16.63
N GLY A 801 2.18 -35.98 -17.24
CA GLY A 801 1.13 -36.86 -16.72
C GLY A 801 1.52 -38.34 -16.63
N ARG A 802 2.30 -38.86 -17.59
CA ARG A 802 2.74 -40.27 -17.60
C ARG A 802 3.95 -40.53 -16.68
N ALA A 803 4.88 -39.59 -16.57
CA ALA A 803 6.03 -39.71 -15.67
C ALA A 803 5.62 -39.76 -14.19
N SER A 804 4.63 -38.93 -13.79
CA SER A 804 4.06 -38.97 -12.43
C SER A 804 3.29 -40.25 -12.09
N ALA A 805 2.86 -41.01 -13.10
CA ALA A 805 2.17 -42.29 -12.95
C ALA A 805 3.14 -43.49 -12.93
N GLY A 806 4.29 -43.38 -13.61
CA GLY A 806 5.34 -44.42 -13.63
C GLY A 806 6.07 -44.57 -12.30
N ASP A 807 6.42 -43.47 -11.62
CA ASP A 807 7.15 -43.51 -10.34
C ASP A 807 6.34 -44.13 -9.18
N ARG A 808 5.01 -44.27 -9.31
CA ARG A 808 4.17 -45.01 -8.34
C ARG A 808 3.93 -46.46 -8.71
N ALA A 809 4.19 -46.88 -9.94
CA ALA A 809 4.06 -48.28 -10.34
C ALA A 809 5.30 -49.11 -9.95
N GLU A 810 6.47 -48.49 -9.80
CA GLU A 810 7.71 -49.16 -9.41
C GLU A 810 7.97 -49.22 -7.88
N SER A 811 7.15 -48.56 -7.05
CA SER A 811 7.23 -48.68 -5.57
C SER A 811 6.27 -49.71 -4.96
N GLY A 812 5.60 -50.52 -5.79
CA GLY A 812 4.80 -51.66 -5.37
C GLY A 812 5.65 -52.85 -4.92
N GLN A 813 6.39 -52.72 -3.83
CA GLN A 813 6.99 -53.86 -3.14
C GLN A 813 5.94 -54.48 -2.18
N PRO A 814 5.58 -55.77 -2.33
CA PRO A 814 4.62 -56.41 -1.44
C PRO A 814 5.20 -56.51 -0.01
N PRO A 815 4.35 -56.53 1.03
CA PRO A 815 4.83 -56.65 2.41
C PRO A 815 5.49 -58.02 2.59
N ALA A 816 6.80 -58.03 2.87
CA ALA A 816 7.49 -59.21 3.37
C ALA A 816 7.10 -59.40 4.84
N GLY A 817 6.47 -60.52 5.15
CA GLY A 817 6.01 -60.85 6.50
C GLY A 817 7.16 -61.14 7.47
N THR A 818 7.03 -60.67 8.70
CA THR A 818 6.68 -61.45 9.91
C THR A 818 6.44 -60.50 11.07
#